data_AF-Q873V7-F1
#
_entry.id   AF-Q873V7-F1
#
_cell.length_a   1.000
_cell.length_b   1.000
_cell.length_c   1.000
_cell.angle_alpha   90.00
_cell.angle_beta   90.00
_cell.angle_gamma   90.00
#
_symmetry.space_group_name_H-M   'P 1'
#
loop_
_entity.id
_entity.type
_entity.pdbx_description
1 polymer ?
#
loop_
_entity_poly.entity_id
_entity_poly.type
_entity_poly.pdbx_seq_one_letter_code
_entity_poly.pdbx_strand_id
1 'polypeptide(L)'
;TNHVYVFAKGQPSPINFLAEIRSAVEKGGKTISQFQVKMFHRHQERSMGNIIKATIPYIKVDIPIWVVFRALGVISDRDILEHICYDMQDTQMLEMLKPCIDDGFVIQDREVALDFIGNRGTTTGLSRDRRIRYAQEILQKEMLPHVSMAEGSESKKAYFFGYMIHRLLLAALERRELDDRDHFGKKRLDLAGPLLANLFRMLFRKLTKDVYRYLQKCVETHKEFNLSLAVKHQTITNGLKYSLATGNWGDQKKSMASKAGVSQVLNRYTYASTLSHLRRCNTPLGREGKIAKPRQLHNTHWGMVCPAETPEGQACGLVKNLALMSCISVGSFSAPVIEFLEEWGLESLEENAHSSTPFTKVFVNGVWMGVHRDPANLVKTIKKLRRRDDISHEVSVVRDIREKELRLYTDAGRVCRPLFIVENQQLVLQKKHVNWIAAGQDDTGEPFKWQNLVKSGLIELLDAEEEETVMISMTPEDLESSRLQQSGISTQDPDAEFDPAARLKAGINAHTWTHCEIHPSMILGICASIIPFPDHNQSPRNTYQSAMGKQAMGIFLTNFLIRMDTMANILYYPQKPLATTRSMEYLKFRELPAGQNAIVAILCYSGYNQEDSVIMNQSSIDRGLFRSIYYRSYMDLEKKSGIQQLEEFEKPSRDNTLRMKHGTYAKLEDDGLIAPGTGVRGEDIIIGKTAPIPPDSEELGQRTRTHTRRDVSTPLKSTESGMVDQVLITTNHEGQKFVKIRVRSTRIPQIGDKFASRHGQKGTIGITYR
;
A
#
# COMPACT_ATOMS: atom_id res chain seq x y z
N THR A 1 12.65 5.27 -3.06
CA THR A 1 13.66 6.17 -2.43
C THR A 1 15.04 5.65 -2.81
N ASN A 2 16.10 6.43 -2.56
CA ASN A 2 17.50 6.05 -2.83
C ASN A 2 17.76 5.56 -4.27
N HIS A 3 17.04 6.12 -5.23
CA HIS A 3 17.26 5.84 -6.64
C HIS A 3 17.26 7.16 -7.39
N VAL A 4 18.17 7.27 -8.35
CA VAL A 4 18.25 8.40 -9.26
C VAL A 4 17.24 8.16 -10.36
N TYR A 5 16.33 9.10 -10.57
CA TYR A 5 15.37 9.06 -11.66
C TYR A 5 15.61 10.23 -12.60
N VAL A 6 15.62 9.97 -13.90
CA VAL A 6 15.78 10.98 -14.94
C VAL A 6 14.49 11.09 -15.74
N PHE A 7 13.96 12.30 -15.81
CA PHE A 7 12.72 12.62 -16.51
C PHE A 7 12.91 13.79 -17.47
N ALA A 8 12.26 13.72 -18.62
CA ALA A 8 12.06 14.90 -19.46
C ALA A 8 10.90 15.76 -18.94
N LYS A 9 11.01 17.06 -19.16
CA LYS A 9 10.00 18.07 -18.84
C LYS A 9 9.64 18.79 -20.13
N GLY A 10 8.35 18.72 -20.49
CA GLY A 10 7.84 19.45 -21.64
C GLY A 10 7.67 20.95 -21.36
N GLN A 11 7.59 21.74 -22.42
CA GLN A 11 7.14 23.13 -22.35
C GLN A 11 5.76 23.20 -21.67
N PRO A 12 5.49 24.21 -20.83
CA PRO A 12 6.19 25.49 -20.67
C PRO A 12 7.30 25.49 -19.58
N SER A 13 7.77 24.33 -19.11
CA SER A 13 8.82 24.31 -18.09
C SER A 13 10.13 24.90 -18.62
N PRO A 14 10.88 25.71 -17.84
CA PRO A 14 12.21 26.19 -18.22
C PRO A 14 13.29 25.09 -18.16
N ILE A 15 12.93 23.92 -17.63
CA ILE A 15 13.81 22.76 -17.46
C ILE A 15 13.51 21.78 -18.59
N ASN A 16 14.54 21.28 -19.26
CA ASN A 16 14.43 20.25 -20.29
C ASN A 16 14.49 18.85 -19.68
N PHE A 17 15.53 18.57 -18.88
CA PHE A 17 15.70 17.30 -18.18
C PHE A 17 15.89 17.52 -16.68
N LEU A 18 15.34 16.61 -15.89
CA LEU A 18 15.38 16.62 -14.43
C LEU A 18 15.86 15.26 -13.94
N ALA A 19 17.00 15.22 -13.28
CA ALA A 19 17.39 14.11 -12.43
C ALA A 19 16.94 14.40 -10.99
N GLU A 20 16.17 13.50 -10.39
CA GLU A 20 15.77 13.62 -8.99
C GLU A 20 16.11 12.38 -8.19
N ILE A 21 16.49 12.59 -6.92
CA ILE A 21 16.64 11.54 -5.93
C ILE A 21 15.91 11.94 -4.65
N ARG A 22 15.21 10.97 -4.08
CA ARG A 22 14.59 11.07 -2.76
C ARG A 22 15.35 10.16 -1.81
N SER A 23 16.20 10.77 -0.98
CA SER A 23 17.08 10.07 -0.05
C SER A 23 16.34 9.74 1.24
N ALA A 24 16.37 8.48 1.64
CA ALA A 24 15.87 7.95 2.90
C ALA A 24 16.99 7.19 3.59
N VAL A 25 17.29 7.55 4.84
CA VAL A 25 18.32 6.87 5.64
C VAL A 25 17.71 5.61 6.24
N GLU A 26 18.42 4.48 6.15
CA GLU A 26 17.97 3.22 6.76
C GLU A 26 17.89 3.32 8.29
N LYS A 27 18.92 3.95 8.89
CA LYS A 27 19.02 4.13 10.33
C LYS A 27 18.70 5.57 10.70
N GLY A 28 17.76 5.72 11.64
CA GLY A 28 17.33 7.02 12.14
C GLY A 28 16.28 7.64 11.23
N GLY A 29 15.06 7.81 11.76
CA GLY A 29 13.94 8.44 11.05
C GLY A 29 14.13 9.94 10.84
N LYS A 30 15.12 10.30 10.01
CA LYS A 30 15.23 11.56 9.30
C LYS A 30 14.16 11.57 8.21
N THR A 31 13.57 12.73 7.97
CA THR A 31 12.59 12.89 6.89
C THR A 31 13.28 12.69 5.55
N ILE A 32 12.54 12.16 4.58
CA ILE A 32 13.04 11.99 3.21
C ILE A 32 13.48 13.36 2.69
N SER A 33 14.74 13.48 2.28
CA SER A 33 15.26 14.69 1.63
C SER A 33 15.23 14.51 0.12
N GLN A 34 14.86 15.57 -0.60
CA GLN A 34 14.84 15.57 -2.06
C GLN A 34 16.02 16.39 -2.57
N PHE A 35 16.76 15.83 -3.51
CA PHE A 35 17.84 16.50 -4.21
C PHE A 35 17.58 16.39 -5.71
N GLN A 36 17.80 17.48 -6.44
CA GLN A 36 17.46 17.58 -7.86
C GLN A 36 18.62 18.18 -8.64
N VAL A 37 18.83 17.70 -9.86
CA VAL A 37 19.73 18.26 -10.86
C VAL A 37 18.92 18.58 -12.10
N LYS A 38 18.98 19.83 -12.54
CA LYS A 38 18.13 20.39 -13.59
C LYS A 38 19.00 20.84 -14.76
N MET A 39 18.69 20.36 -15.95
CA MET A 39 19.22 20.89 -17.19
C MET A 39 18.22 21.91 -17.75
N PHE A 40 18.64 23.16 -17.90
CA PHE A 40 17.79 24.24 -18.39
C PHE A 40 17.76 24.30 -19.90
N HIS A 41 16.64 24.77 -20.46
CA HIS A 41 16.58 25.14 -21.86
C HIS A 41 17.55 26.28 -22.17
N ARG A 42 18.04 26.29 -23.41
CA ARG A 42 18.79 27.43 -23.96
C ARG A 42 17.91 28.68 -23.89
N HIS A 43 18.28 29.64 -23.04
CA HIS A 43 17.60 30.94 -22.99
C HIS A 43 17.91 31.71 -24.27
N GLN A 44 16.89 32.30 -24.90
CA GLN A 44 16.99 33.02 -26.17
C GLN A 44 17.92 34.26 -26.16
N GLU A 45 18.49 34.68 -25.02
CA GLU A 45 19.20 35.98 -24.96
C GLU A 45 20.61 36.05 -24.35
N ARG A 46 21.26 34.97 -23.86
CA ARG A 46 22.68 35.12 -23.41
C ARG A 46 23.53 33.86 -23.12
N SER A 47 23.01 32.63 -23.16
CA SER A 47 23.84 31.43 -22.88
C SER A 47 24.25 30.68 -24.16
N MET A 48 25.53 30.33 -24.25
CA MET A 48 26.13 29.57 -25.35
C MET A 48 25.72 28.08 -25.37
N GLY A 49 24.95 27.60 -24.38
CA GLY A 49 24.47 26.21 -24.33
C GLY A 49 23.53 25.91 -23.16
N ASN A 50 23.18 24.64 -23.01
CA ASN A 50 22.34 24.13 -21.91
C ASN A 50 23.16 24.14 -20.61
N ILE A 51 22.65 24.80 -19.57
CA ILE A 51 23.33 24.88 -18.27
C ILE A 51 22.68 23.89 -17.29
N ILE A 52 23.48 23.25 -16.46
CA ILE A 52 23.03 22.31 -15.43
C ILE A 52 23.22 22.93 -14.04
N LYS A 53 22.16 22.93 -13.22
CA LYS A 53 22.20 23.41 -11.82
C LYS A 53 21.56 22.41 -10.87
N ALA A 54 22.00 22.41 -9.63
CA ALA A 54 21.50 21.54 -8.56
C ALA A 54 20.65 22.31 -7.55
N THR A 55 19.56 21.70 -7.11
CA THR A 55 18.72 22.18 -6.00
C THR A 55 19.15 21.44 -4.74
N ILE A 56 19.78 22.17 -3.82
CA ILE A 56 20.17 21.65 -2.51
C ILE A 56 19.05 21.92 -1.49
N PRO A 57 18.68 20.96 -0.63
CA PRO A 57 17.74 21.20 0.46
C PRO A 57 18.11 22.44 1.29
N TYR A 58 17.11 23.23 1.66
CA TYR A 58 17.25 24.47 2.45
C TYR A 58 18.01 25.62 1.78
N ILE A 59 18.41 25.47 0.52
CA ILE A 59 18.94 26.57 -0.30
C ILE A 59 17.84 27.06 -1.26
N LYS A 60 17.63 28.38 -1.33
CA LYS A 60 16.51 28.96 -2.09
C LYS A 60 16.74 28.99 -3.61
N VAL A 61 17.99 29.01 -4.04
CA VAL A 61 18.40 29.22 -5.43
C VAL A 61 19.11 27.97 -5.96
N ASP A 62 18.90 27.65 -7.23
CA ASP A 62 19.63 26.56 -7.91
C ASP A 62 21.11 26.94 -8.08
N ILE A 63 22.01 26.04 -7.70
CA ILE A 63 23.46 26.27 -7.66
C ILE A 63 24.14 25.58 -8.86
N PRO A 64 25.06 26.22 -9.60
CA PRO A 64 25.78 25.58 -10.69
C PRO A 64 26.55 24.33 -10.21
N ILE A 65 26.55 23.27 -11.02
CA ILE A 65 27.12 21.98 -10.60
C ILE A 65 28.62 22.05 -10.27
N TRP A 66 29.39 22.89 -10.96
CA TRP A 66 30.83 23.11 -10.70
C TRP A 66 31.08 23.67 -9.29
N VAL A 67 30.22 24.56 -8.81
CA VAL A 67 30.33 25.14 -7.46
C VAL A 67 30.09 24.07 -6.39
N VAL A 68 29.18 23.13 -6.65
CA VAL A 68 28.89 22.02 -5.73
C VAL A 68 30.09 21.08 -5.61
N PHE A 69 30.72 20.71 -6.74
CA PHE A 69 31.94 19.88 -6.70
C PHE A 69 33.09 20.53 -5.94
N ARG A 70 33.34 21.83 -6.19
CA ARG A 70 34.38 22.60 -5.48
C ARG A 70 34.09 22.67 -3.98
N ALA A 71 32.82 22.82 -3.59
CA ALA A 71 32.41 22.79 -2.18
C ALA A 71 32.62 21.41 -1.51
N LEU A 72 32.46 20.32 -2.27
CA LEU A 72 32.74 18.95 -1.83
C LEU A 72 34.24 18.61 -1.76
N GLY A 73 35.12 19.50 -2.25
CA GLY A 73 36.57 19.35 -2.19
C GLY A 73 37.24 18.90 -3.49
N VAL A 74 36.49 18.74 -4.58
CA VAL A 74 37.04 18.44 -5.92
C VAL A 74 37.23 19.77 -6.67
N ILE A 75 38.46 20.28 -6.71
CA ILE A 75 38.78 21.63 -7.20
C ILE A 75 39.20 21.62 -8.68
N SER A 76 40.02 20.64 -9.08
CA SER A 76 40.52 20.50 -10.45
C SER A 76 39.36 20.22 -11.42
N ASP A 77 39.26 21.01 -12.49
CA ASP A 77 38.22 20.82 -13.50
C ASP A 77 38.33 19.46 -14.20
N ARG A 78 39.56 18.94 -14.37
CA ARG A 78 39.80 17.60 -14.92
C ARG A 78 39.19 16.53 -14.01
N ASP A 79 39.42 16.63 -12.71
CA ASP A 79 38.92 15.66 -11.74
C ASP A 79 37.39 15.69 -11.73
N ILE A 80 36.76 16.88 -11.79
CA ILE A 80 35.31 17.02 -11.90
C ILE A 80 34.78 16.30 -13.15
N LEU A 81 35.46 16.44 -14.28
CA LEU A 81 35.10 15.74 -15.52
C LEU A 81 35.21 14.22 -15.35
N GLU A 82 36.27 13.71 -14.72
CA GLU A 82 36.47 12.27 -14.48
C GLU A 82 35.37 11.68 -13.56
N HIS A 83 34.78 12.47 -12.66
CA HIS A 83 33.64 12.04 -11.84
C HIS A 83 32.31 11.93 -12.62
N ILE A 84 32.15 12.70 -13.72
CA ILE A 84 30.93 12.75 -14.53
C ILE A 84 31.05 11.87 -15.77
N CYS A 85 32.16 11.97 -16.50
CA CYS A 85 32.42 11.30 -17.76
C CYS A 85 33.51 10.26 -17.55
N TYR A 86 33.11 8.99 -17.48
CA TYR A 86 34.05 7.88 -17.26
C TYR A 86 34.93 7.58 -18.48
N ASP A 87 34.52 8.05 -19.66
CA ASP A 87 35.28 7.93 -20.90
C ASP A 87 35.66 9.32 -21.41
N MET A 88 36.95 9.68 -21.29
CA MET A 88 37.45 11.00 -21.73
C MET A 88 37.54 11.13 -23.26
N GLN A 89 37.27 10.05 -24.02
CA GLN A 89 37.18 10.10 -25.48
C GLN A 89 35.80 10.54 -25.97
N ASP A 90 34.80 10.62 -25.08
CA ASP A 90 33.44 11.00 -25.41
C ASP A 90 33.28 12.53 -25.58
N THR A 91 33.61 13.01 -26.77
CA THR A 91 33.57 14.44 -27.11
C THR A 91 32.18 15.06 -26.98
N GLN A 92 31.12 14.30 -27.27
CA GLN A 92 29.74 14.80 -27.20
C GLN A 92 29.33 15.11 -25.76
N MET A 93 29.64 14.22 -24.82
CA MET A 93 29.32 14.44 -23.40
C MET A 93 30.14 15.59 -22.82
N LEU A 94 31.43 15.68 -23.18
CA LEU A 94 32.31 16.77 -22.76
C LEU A 94 31.85 18.13 -23.32
N GLU A 95 31.36 18.18 -24.56
CA GLU A 95 30.86 19.41 -25.18
C GLU A 95 29.62 19.96 -24.46
N MET A 96 28.72 19.08 -24.01
CA MET A 96 27.54 19.45 -23.21
C MET A 96 27.93 20.06 -21.85
N LEU A 97 29.12 19.76 -21.33
CA LEU A 97 29.62 20.26 -20.06
C LEU A 97 30.36 21.60 -20.17
N LYS A 98 30.85 22.01 -21.35
CA LYS A 98 31.56 23.29 -21.54
C LYS A 98 30.79 24.51 -20.98
N PRO A 99 29.48 24.68 -21.26
CA PRO A 99 28.72 25.82 -20.72
C PRO A 99 28.59 25.78 -19.19
N CYS A 100 28.70 24.60 -18.58
CA CYS A 100 28.64 24.43 -17.13
C CYS A 100 29.96 24.80 -16.45
N ILE A 101 31.10 24.65 -17.15
CA ILE A 101 32.42 25.13 -16.70
C ILE A 101 32.41 26.67 -16.65
N ASP A 102 31.94 27.31 -17.72
CA ASP A 102 31.88 28.77 -17.82
C ASP A 102 31.00 29.39 -16.71
N ASP A 103 29.85 28.78 -16.38
CA ASP A 103 28.96 29.24 -15.30
C ASP A 103 29.62 29.11 -13.90
N GLY A 104 30.57 28.18 -13.75
CA GLY A 104 31.32 27.94 -12.51
C GLY A 104 32.63 28.73 -12.40
N PHE A 105 33.12 29.33 -13.49
CA PHE A 105 34.48 29.88 -13.60
C PHE A 105 34.84 30.94 -12.56
N VAL A 106 33.86 31.71 -12.07
CA VAL A 106 34.08 32.78 -11.09
C VAL A 106 34.53 32.23 -9.72
N ILE A 107 34.20 30.97 -9.41
CA ILE A 107 34.44 30.39 -8.09
C ILE A 107 35.55 29.37 -8.21
N GLN A 108 36.76 29.77 -7.78
CA GLN A 108 37.93 28.90 -7.90
C GLN A 108 38.18 28.04 -6.65
N ASP A 109 37.98 28.60 -5.46
CA ASP A 109 38.32 27.96 -4.19
C ASP A 109 37.12 27.32 -3.46
N ARG A 110 37.41 26.29 -2.65
CA ARG A 110 36.41 25.60 -1.81
C ARG A 110 35.70 26.53 -0.84
N GLU A 111 36.43 27.42 -0.16
CA GLU A 111 35.83 28.33 0.82
C GLU A 111 34.89 29.34 0.16
N VAL A 112 35.25 29.82 -1.03
CA VAL A 112 34.41 30.74 -1.82
C VAL A 112 33.15 30.01 -2.29
N ALA A 113 33.25 28.74 -2.68
CA ALA A 113 32.10 27.91 -3.01
C ALA A 113 31.16 27.71 -1.80
N LEU A 114 31.71 27.41 -0.62
CA LEU A 114 30.93 27.25 0.61
C LEU A 114 30.26 28.57 1.03
N ASP A 115 30.97 29.70 0.95
CA ASP A 115 30.36 31.01 1.23
C ASP A 115 29.26 31.36 0.22
N PHE A 116 29.46 31.03 -1.07
CA PHE A 116 28.47 31.22 -2.12
C PHE A 116 27.16 30.46 -1.86
N ILE A 117 27.27 29.21 -1.38
CA ILE A 117 26.14 28.37 -0.98
C ILE A 117 25.50 28.93 0.29
N GLY A 118 26.30 29.21 1.32
CA GLY A 118 25.83 29.67 2.63
C GLY A 118 25.11 31.02 2.56
N ASN A 119 25.54 31.92 1.68
CA ASN A 119 24.89 33.22 1.45
C ASN A 119 23.50 33.09 0.80
N ARG A 120 23.21 31.96 0.15
CA ARG A 120 21.91 31.66 -0.48
C ARG A 120 21.03 30.77 0.40
N GLY A 121 21.44 30.55 1.64
CA GLY A 121 20.68 29.86 2.66
C GLY A 121 19.43 30.62 3.11
N THR A 122 18.66 30.00 4.00
CA THR A 122 17.43 30.60 4.54
C THR A 122 17.67 31.75 5.50
N THR A 123 18.80 31.74 6.23
CA THR A 123 19.19 32.75 7.22
C THR A 123 20.09 33.82 6.60
N THR A 124 19.58 35.05 6.52
CA THR A 124 20.31 36.22 6.01
C THR A 124 21.10 36.93 7.13
N GLY A 125 22.20 37.61 6.78
CA GLY A 125 22.97 38.44 7.72
C GLY A 125 24.00 37.68 8.58
N LEU A 126 24.32 36.42 8.25
CA LEU A 126 25.38 35.67 8.90
C LEU A 126 26.77 36.17 8.48
N SER A 127 27.74 36.14 9.40
CA SER A 127 29.16 36.37 9.08
C SER A 127 29.69 35.27 8.14
N ARG A 128 30.75 35.58 7.37
CA ARG A 128 31.38 34.65 6.41
C ARG A 128 31.65 33.27 7.03
N ASP A 129 32.29 33.22 8.19
CA ASP A 129 32.61 31.96 8.88
C ASP A 129 31.38 31.13 9.25
N ARG A 130 30.28 31.79 9.65
CA ARG A 130 29.03 31.10 9.95
C ARG A 130 28.34 30.59 8.69
N ARG A 131 28.44 31.32 7.57
CA ARG A 131 27.92 30.88 6.26
C ARG A 131 28.66 29.65 5.75
N ILE A 132 29.98 29.64 5.85
CA ILE A 132 30.81 28.48 5.46
C ILE A 132 30.45 27.25 6.29
N ARG A 133 30.40 27.38 7.63
CA ARG A 133 29.98 26.26 8.50
C ARG A 133 28.58 25.77 8.20
N TYR A 134 27.63 26.69 7.98
CA TYR A 134 26.26 26.34 7.63
C TYR A 134 26.18 25.56 6.31
N ALA A 135 26.92 25.98 5.28
CA ALA A 135 26.98 25.27 4.00
C ALA A 135 27.60 23.88 4.17
N GLN A 136 28.67 23.75 4.96
CA GLN A 136 29.30 22.46 5.25
C GLN A 136 28.34 21.51 5.96
N GLU A 137 27.59 21.98 6.96
CA GLU A 137 26.57 21.19 7.65
C GLU A 137 25.45 20.73 6.71
N ILE A 138 25.00 21.57 5.78
CA ILE A 138 24.00 21.19 4.77
C ILE A 138 24.55 20.09 3.85
N LEU A 139 25.75 20.27 3.31
CA LEU A 139 26.37 19.29 2.41
C LEU A 139 26.62 17.95 3.13
N GLN A 140 26.96 17.99 4.41
CA GLN A 140 27.20 16.81 5.21
C GLN A 140 25.90 16.11 5.63
N LYS A 141 24.91 16.84 6.16
CA LYS A 141 23.70 16.23 6.74
C LYS A 141 22.55 16.16 5.76
N GLU A 142 22.34 17.16 4.91
CA GLU A 142 21.12 17.29 4.09
C GLU A 142 21.27 16.86 2.64
N MET A 143 22.45 17.08 2.02
CA MET A 143 22.77 16.55 0.70
C MET A 143 23.05 15.04 0.79
N LEU A 144 22.30 14.25 0.03
CA LEU A 144 22.47 12.79 -0.12
C LEU A 144 22.68 12.04 1.23
N PRO A 145 21.79 12.18 2.23
CA PRO A 145 21.99 11.63 3.56
C PRO A 145 22.03 10.10 3.62
N HIS A 146 21.51 9.42 2.59
CA HIS A 146 21.52 7.95 2.51
C HIS A 146 22.92 7.40 2.23
N VAL A 147 23.80 8.15 1.57
CA VAL A 147 25.19 7.74 1.29
C VAL A 147 26.00 7.75 2.58
N SER A 148 26.02 8.89 3.28
CA SER A 148 26.63 9.03 4.60
C SER A 148 26.28 10.40 5.20
N MET A 149 26.22 10.46 6.53
CA MET A 149 26.16 11.71 7.31
C MET A 149 27.43 11.93 8.15
N ALA A 150 28.40 11.02 8.06
CA ALA A 150 29.66 11.12 8.77
C ALA A 150 30.56 12.22 8.16
N GLU A 151 31.45 12.78 8.98
CA GLU A 151 32.51 13.68 8.53
C GLU A 151 33.51 12.90 7.65
N GLY A 152 34.08 13.53 6.62
CA GLY A 152 35.02 12.89 5.71
C GLY A 152 34.39 12.02 4.60
N SER A 153 33.06 12.03 4.46
CA SER A 153 32.35 11.28 3.41
C SER A 153 32.04 12.11 2.15
N GLU A 154 32.68 13.26 1.98
CA GLU A 154 32.44 14.17 0.85
C GLU A 154 32.85 13.56 -0.50
N SER A 155 33.93 12.76 -0.55
CA SER A 155 34.40 12.06 -1.76
C SER A 155 33.31 11.14 -2.33
N LYS A 156 32.73 10.27 -1.48
CA LYS A 156 31.64 9.36 -1.85
C LYS A 156 30.42 10.10 -2.38
N LYS A 157 30.11 11.27 -1.81
CA LYS A 157 29.02 12.13 -2.29
C LYS A 157 29.34 12.78 -3.64
N ALA A 158 30.59 13.18 -3.86
CA ALA A 158 31.04 13.73 -5.13
C ALA A 158 30.91 12.70 -6.27
N TYR A 159 31.32 11.45 -6.05
CA TYR A 159 31.11 10.34 -7.00
C TYR A 159 29.64 10.11 -7.30
N PHE A 160 28.79 10.03 -6.26
CA PHE A 160 27.35 9.83 -6.47
C PHE A 160 26.69 11.02 -7.19
N PHE A 161 27.14 12.23 -6.91
CA PHE A 161 26.69 13.44 -7.60
C PHE A 161 27.10 13.44 -9.08
N GLY A 162 28.33 13.05 -9.38
CA GLY A 162 28.80 12.81 -10.75
C GLY A 162 27.97 11.76 -11.48
N TYR A 163 27.67 10.63 -10.82
CA TYR A 163 26.78 9.59 -11.36
C TYR A 163 25.37 10.11 -11.69
N MET A 164 24.80 11.01 -10.86
CA MET A 164 23.51 11.64 -11.17
C MET A 164 23.56 12.49 -12.45
N ILE A 165 24.63 13.26 -12.63
CA ILE A 165 24.82 14.11 -13.82
C ILE A 165 25.10 13.23 -15.04
N HIS A 166 25.89 12.18 -14.90
CA HIS A 166 26.16 11.21 -15.96
C HIS A 166 24.86 10.63 -16.53
N ARG A 167 23.96 10.15 -15.65
CA ARG A 167 22.65 9.64 -16.09
C ARG A 167 21.78 10.69 -16.76
N LEU A 168 21.82 11.93 -16.28
CA LEU A 168 21.12 13.05 -16.91
C LEU A 168 21.62 13.29 -18.34
N LEU A 169 22.94 13.26 -18.54
CA LEU A 169 23.57 13.45 -19.86
C LEU A 169 23.28 12.29 -20.82
N LEU A 170 23.30 11.04 -20.34
CA LEU A 170 22.93 9.87 -21.15
C LEU A 170 21.50 9.98 -21.70
N ALA A 171 20.56 10.48 -20.89
CA ALA A 171 19.19 10.74 -21.33
C ALA A 171 19.11 11.93 -22.30
N ALA A 172 19.86 13.01 -22.04
CA ALA A 172 19.87 14.19 -22.90
C ALA A 172 20.50 13.93 -24.27
N LEU A 173 21.45 12.99 -24.37
CA LEU A 173 22.07 12.52 -25.60
C LEU A 173 21.31 11.34 -26.25
N GLU A 174 20.13 10.99 -25.74
CA GLU A 174 19.28 9.90 -26.24
C GLU A 174 19.96 8.51 -26.24
N ARG A 175 21.03 8.33 -25.46
CA ARG A 175 21.73 7.04 -25.32
C ARG A 175 21.00 6.08 -24.39
N ARG A 176 20.18 6.64 -23.50
CA ARG A 176 19.37 5.93 -22.51
C ARG A 176 17.94 6.44 -22.53
N GLU A 177 16.99 5.53 -22.37
CA GLU A 177 15.57 5.87 -22.22
C GLU A 177 15.29 6.56 -20.88
N LEU A 178 14.22 7.36 -20.87
CA LEU A 178 13.76 8.03 -19.66
C LEU A 178 13.21 7.03 -18.65
N ASP A 179 13.42 7.29 -17.36
CA ASP A 179 12.94 6.38 -16.34
C ASP A 179 11.40 6.45 -16.24
N ASP A 180 10.76 5.28 -16.19
CA ASP A 180 9.32 5.18 -16.06
C ASP A 180 8.86 5.39 -14.60
N ARG A 181 7.95 6.35 -14.41
CA ARG A 181 7.34 6.67 -13.11
C ARG A 181 6.33 5.64 -12.68
N ASP A 182 5.72 4.92 -13.61
CA ASP A 182 4.59 4.02 -13.37
C ASP A 182 5.04 2.58 -13.08
N HIS A 183 6.29 2.23 -13.39
CA HIS A 183 6.97 1.00 -12.98
C HIS A 183 6.75 0.68 -11.51
N PHE A 184 6.20 -0.50 -11.24
CA PHE A 184 5.79 -0.90 -9.90
C PHE A 184 6.97 -1.28 -9.01
N GLY A 185 8.03 -1.88 -9.58
CA GLY A 185 9.29 -2.18 -8.88
C GLY A 185 10.00 -0.97 -8.28
N LYS A 186 9.72 0.25 -8.78
CA LYS A 186 10.29 1.51 -8.26
C LYS A 186 9.46 2.11 -7.11
N LYS A 187 8.33 1.47 -6.77
CA LYS A 187 7.44 1.84 -5.67
C LYS A 187 7.59 0.86 -4.51
N ARG A 188 7.18 1.29 -3.33
CA ARG A 188 7.12 0.48 -2.11
C ARG A 188 5.74 0.62 -1.48
N LEU A 189 5.28 -0.44 -0.84
CA LEU A 189 4.04 -0.46 -0.06
C LEU A 189 4.36 -0.25 1.42
N ASP A 190 3.94 0.89 1.95
CA ASP A 190 4.01 1.15 3.39
C ASP A 190 2.94 0.32 4.12
N LEU A 191 3.37 -0.75 4.79
CA LEU A 191 2.51 -1.58 5.65
C LEU A 191 2.21 -0.89 7.00
N ALA A 192 1.31 -1.52 7.78
CA ALA A 192 0.94 -1.05 9.10
C ALA A 192 2.16 -0.86 10.03
N GLY A 193 3.18 -1.71 9.94
CA GLY A 193 4.40 -1.62 10.75
C GLY A 193 5.16 -0.29 10.57
N PRO A 194 5.71 0.00 9.38
CA PRO A 194 6.40 1.27 9.10
C PRO A 194 5.53 2.51 9.37
N LEU A 195 4.23 2.44 9.09
CA LEU A 195 3.30 3.53 9.39
C LEU A 195 3.22 3.76 10.90
N LEU A 196 2.92 2.73 11.69
CA LEU A 196 2.83 2.80 13.16
C LEU A 196 4.15 3.26 13.78
N ALA A 197 5.29 2.79 13.28
CA ALA A 197 6.61 3.23 13.74
C ALA A 197 6.81 4.74 13.57
N ASN A 198 6.41 5.29 12.41
CA ASN A 198 6.47 6.73 12.15
C ASN A 198 5.54 7.54 13.07
N LEU A 199 4.32 7.05 13.29
CA LEU A 199 3.35 7.68 14.20
C LEU A 199 3.85 7.67 15.64
N PHE A 200 4.33 6.52 16.11
CA PHE A 200 4.90 6.38 17.45
C PHE A 200 6.10 7.29 17.64
N ARG A 201 7.04 7.34 16.68
CA ARG A 201 8.20 8.24 16.72
C ARG A 201 7.81 9.70 16.86
N MET A 202 6.78 10.14 16.13
CA MET A 202 6.27 11.52 16.23
C MET A 202 5.71 11.80 17.63
N LEU A 203 4.86 10.92 18.15
CA LEU A 203 4.28 11.06 19.49
C LEU A 203 5.33 10.98 20.60
N PHE A 204 6.32 10.09 20.45
CA PHE A 204 7.41 9.92 21.39
C PHE A 204 8.33 11.16 21.42
N ARG A 205 8.68 11.72 20.26
CA ARG A 205 9.43 12.99 20.18
C ARG A 205 8.67 14.14 20.83
N LYS A 206 7.34 14.17 20.70
CA LYS A 206 6.49 15.15 21.39
C LYS A 206 6.56 14.96 22.90
N LEU A 207 6.45 13.72 23.38
CA LEU A 207 6.61 13.39 24.80
C LEU A 207 7.98 13.83 25.33
N THR A 208 9.08 13.54 24.63
CA THR A 208 10.43 13.98 25.03
C THR A 208 10.52 15.50 25.13
N LYS A 209 9.93 16.24 24.18
CA LYS A 209 9.88 17.72 24.24
C LYS A 209 9.05 18.24 25.40
N ASP A 210 7.95 17.58 25.74
CA ASP A 210 7.09 17.97 26.86
C ASP A 210 7.80 17.74 28.21
N VAL A 211 8.50 16.61 28.36
CA VAL A 211 9.36 16.31 29.52
C VAL A 211 10.50 17.32 29.63
N TYR A 212 11.17 17.64 28.52
CA TYR A 212 12.23 18.66 28.48
C TYR A 212 11.72 20.04 28.94
N ARG A 213 10.55 20.48 28.46
CA ARG A 213 9.95 21.75 28.91
C ARG A 213 9.58 21.73 30.40
N TYR A 214 9.15 20.60 30.94
CA TYR A 214 8.88 20.47 32.36
C TYR A 214 10.17 20.53 33.19
N LEU A 215 11.22 19.83 32.76
CA LEU A 215 12.54 19.91 33.38
C LEU A 215 13.07 21.35 33.40
N GLN A 216 12.99 22.07 32.28
CA GLN A 216 13.41 23.47 32.20
C GLN A 216 12.67 24.34 33.22
N LYS A 217 11.35 24.17 33.38
CA LYS A 217 10.57 24.89 34.39
C LYS A 217 10.96 24.53 35.82
N CYS A 218 11.24 23.26 36.12
CA CYS A 218 11.72 22.84 37.43
C CYS A 218 13.05 23.52 37.77
N VAL A 219 13.97 23.59 36.81
CA VAL A 219 15.27 24.27 36.97
C VAL A 219 15.09 25.78 37.19
N GLU A 220 14.27 26.45 36.36
CA GLU A 220 13.99 27.90 36.48
C GLU A 220 13.29 28.26 37.80
N THR A 221 12.51 27.34 38.38
CA THR A 221 11.76 27.57 39.63
C THR A 221 12.41 26.94 40.86
N HIS A 222 13.61 26.38 40.73
CA HIS A 222 14.31 25.64 41.79
C HIS A 222 13.45 24.56 42.48
N LYS A 223 12.58 23.88 41.72
CA LYS A 223 11.77 22.76 42.20
C LYS A 223 12.41 21.43 41.83
N GLU A 224 12.27 20.44 42.72
CA GLU A 224 12.70 19.07 42.43
C GLU A 224 11.96 18.50 41.21
N PHE A 225 12.70 17.77 40.37
CA PHE A 225 12.15 17.15 39.18
C PHE A 225 11.48 15.83 39.55
N ASN A 226 10.16 15.74 39.33
CA ASN A 226 9.41 14.51 39.51
C ASN A 226 9.05 13.87 38.17
N LEU A 227 9.57 12.67 37.92
CA LEU A 227 9.37 11.93 36.67
C LEU A 227 7.89 11.58 36.43
N SER A 228 7.14 11.24 37.47
CA SER A 228 5.73 10.82 37.33
C SER A 228 4.84 11.98 36.87
N LEU A 229 5.14 13.20 37.32
CA LEU A 229 4.44 14.42 36.89
C LEU A 229 4.87 14.86 35.48
N ALA A 230 6.12 14.58 35.10
CA ALA A 230 6.67 14.92 33.79
C ALA A 230 6.09 14.05 32.67
N VAL A 231 5.99 12.73 32.90
CA VAL A 231 5.65 11.75 31.86
C VAL A 231 4.13 11.57 31.75
N LYS A 232 3.53 12.29 30.80
CA LYS A 232 2.09 12.20 30.51
C LYS A 232 1.78 11.07 29.52
N HIS A 233 1.39 9.90 30.01
CA HIS A 233 1.03 8.73 29.19
C HIS A 233 -0.11 8.98 28.18
N GLN A 234 -0.99 9.96 28.48
CA GLN A 234 -2.12 10.35 27.63
C GLN A 234 -1.66 10.86 26.25
N THR A 235 -0.47 11.46 26.14
CA THR A 235 0.04 11.99 24.87
C THR A 235 0.16 10.90 23.80
N ILE A 236 0.66 9.72 24.18
CA ILE A 236 0.79 8.58 23.26
C ILE A 236 -0.55 7.86 23.12
N THR A 237 -1.22 7.57 24.24
CA THR A 237 -2.46 6.80 24.27
C THR A 237 -3.56 7.45 23.43
N ASN A 238 -3.85 8.73 23.69
CA ASN A 238 -4.89 9.46 22.96
C ASN A 238 -4.44 9.80 21.53
N GLY A 239 -3.14 10.02 21.33
CA GLY A 239 -2.57 10.23 19.99
C GLY A 239 -2.81 9.03 19.07
N LEU A 240 -2.46 7.83 19.52
CA LEU A 240 -2.66 6.59 18.76
C LEU A 240 -4.16 6.30 18.56
N LYS A 241 -4.97 6.39 19.61
CA LYS A 241 -6.42 6.16 19.53
C LYS A 241 -7.08 7.09 18.51
N TYR A 242 -6.74 8.37 18.53
CA TYR A 242 -7.27 9.36 17.59
C TYR A 242 -6.86 9.06 16.14
N SER A 243 -5.57 8.85 15.88
CA SER A 243 -5.08 8.62 14.51
C SER A 243 -5.62 7.32 13.90
N LEU A 244 -5.75 6.25 14.70
CA LEU A 244 -6.35 5.00 14.24
C LEU A 244 -7.86 5.09 14.03
N ALA A 245 -8.58 5.82 14.89
CA ALA A 245 -10.04 5.96 14.77
C ALA A 245 -10.44 6.87 13.60
N THR A 246 -9.73 7.98 13.39
CA THR A 246 -10.06 8.97 12.34
C THR A 246 -9.40 8.64 11.00
N GLY A 247 -8.32 7.86 11.00
CA GLY A 247 -7.51 7.62 9.81
C GLY A 247 -6.63 8.80 9.39
N ASN A 248 -6.46 9.80 10.26
CA ASN A 248 -5.59 10.95 10.06
C ASN A 248 -4.21 10.70 10.70
N TRP A 249 -3.21 10.50 9.85
CA TRP A 249 -1.82 10.26 10.28
C TRP A 249 -1.04 11.56 10.20
N GLY A 250 -0.78 12.20 11.35
CA GLY A 250 -0.04 13.45 11.45
C GLY A 250 -0.29 14.20 12.75
N ASP A 251 0.30 15.40 12.87
CA ASP A 251 0.06 16.28 14.01
C ASP A 251 -1.36 16.82 13.96
N GLN A 252 -2.13 16.58 15.02
CA GLN A 252 -3.54 16.99 15.15
C GLN A 252 -3.73 18.50 14.92
N LYS A 253 -2.71 19.31 15.24
CA LYS A 253 -2.75 20.76 15.06
C LYS A 253 -2.55 21.22 13.62
N LYS A 254 -2.07 20.35 12.72
CA LYS A 254 -1.78 20.66 11.31
C LYS A 254 -2.48 19.67 10.38
N SER A 255 -3.82 19.71 10.40
CA SER A 255 -4.71 18.81 9.64
C SER A 255 -4.37 18.72 8.14
N MET A 256 -3.99 19.84 7.52
CA MET A 256 -3.65 19.94 6.07
C MET A 256 -2.45 19.08 5.63
N ALA A 257 -1.55 18.69 6.52
CA ALA A 257 -0.36 17.88 6.19
C ALA A 257 -0.54 16.39 6.54
N SER A 258 -1.72 15.98 7.02
CA SER A 258 -1.97 14.61 7.46
C SER A 258 -2.32 13.68 6.29
N LYS A 259 -1.77 12.46 6.30
CA LYS A 259 -2.16 11.41 5.35
C LYS A 259 -3.54 10.88 5.78
N ALA A 260 -4.59 11.28 5.08
CA ALA A 260 -5.95 10.82 5.32
C ALA A 260 -6.22 9.47 4.64
N GLY A 261 -7.13 8.68 5.23
CA GLY A 261 -7.67 7.46 4.60
C GLY A 261 -6.79 6.21 4.72
N VAL A 262 -5.77 6.23 5.57
CA VAL A 262 -4.91 5.09 5.89
C VAL A 262 -5.65 4.06 6.77
N SER A 263 -6.40 4.53 7.78
CA SER A 263 -7.29 3.67 8.57
C SER A 263 -8.71 3.72 8.01
N GLN A 264 -9.37 2.56 7.95
CA GLN A 264 -10.73 2.41 7.45
C GLN A 264 -11.46 1.36 8.30
N VAL A 265 -12.78 1.53 8.45
CA VAL A 265 -13.62 0.52 9.11
C VAL A 265 -13.68 -0.73 8.23
N LEU A 266 -13.39 -1.89 8.81
CA LEU A 266 -13.37 -3.17 8.10
C LEU A 266 -14.74 -3.46 7.47
N ASN A 267 -14.74 -3.73 6.16
CA ASN A 267 -15.94 -4.09 5.43
C ASN A 267 -16.31 -5.57 5.66
N ARG A 268 -17.48 -5.81 6.24
CA ARG A 268 -17.96 -7.14 6.65
C ARG A 268 -19.30 -7.55 6.02
N TYR A 269 -19.54 -7.20 4.76
CA TYR A 269 -20.73 -7.71 4.05
C TYR A 269 -20.64 -9.22 3.79
N THR A 270 -19.48 -9.71 3.34
CA THR A 270 -19.20 -11.12 3.09
C THR A 270 -17.78 -11.48 3.53
N TYR A 271 -17.53 -12.78 3.71
CA TYR A 271 -16.18 -13.27 4.06
C TYR A 271 -15.13 -12.84 3.02
N ALA A 272 -15.44 -12.99 1.73
CA ALA A 272 -14.57 -12.56 0.64
C ALA A 272 -14.32 -11.04 0.63
N SER A 273 -15.35 -10.22 0.94
CA SER A 273 -15.22 -8.76 1.05
C SER A 273 -14.26 -8.35 2.16
N THR A 274 -14.31 -9.04 3.30
CA THR A 274 -13.38 -8.82 4.42
C THR A 274 -11.95 -9.14 4.03
N LEU A 275 -11.70 -10.29 3.41
CA LEU A 275 -10.35 -10.64 2.97
C LEU A 275 -9.81 -9.68 1.89
N SER A 276 -10.64 -9.32 0.92
CA SER A 276 -10.31 -8.32 -0.11
C SER A 276 -9.94 -6.98 0.52
N HIS A 277 -10.65 -6.54 1.57
CA HIS A 277 -10.36 -5.28 2.23
C HIS A 277 -8.99 -5.27 2.92
N LEU A 278 -8.54 -6.40 3.48
CA LEU A 278 -7.21 -6.55 4.08
C LEU A 278 -6.08 -6.50 3.05
N ARG A 279 -6.33 -6.88 1.79
CA ARG A 279 -5.36 -6.87 0.69
C ARG A 279 -5.38 -5.59 -0.16
N ARG A 280 -6.12 -4.58 0.27
CA ARG A 280 -6.28 -3.32 -0.46
C ARG A 280 -5.04 -2.43 -0.33
N CYS A 281 -4.54 -1.94 -1.45
CA CYS A 281 -3.50 -0.92 -1.54
C CYS A 281 -4.11 0.40 -2.01
N ASN A 282 -3.74 1.51 -1.38
CA ASN A 282 -4.21 2.85 -1.76
C ASN A 282 -3.05 3.73 -2.21
N THR A 283 -3.18 4.30 -3.40
CA THR A 283 -2.21 5.27 -3.92
C THR A 283 -2.52 6.66 -3.34
N PRO A 284 -1.56 7.38 -2.74
CA PRO A 284 -1.80 8.64 -2.02
C PRO A 284 -2.01 9.86 -2.96
N LEU A 285 -2.66 9.66 -4.10
CA LEU A 285 -2.98 10.71 -5.06
C LEU A 285 -4.38 11.27 -4.77
N GLY A 286 -4.55 12.58 -4.97
CA GLY A 286 -5.85 13.22 -4.90
C GLY A 286 -6.82 12.60 -5.90
N ARG A 287 -8.03 12.27 -5.45
CA ARG A 287 -9.05 11.60 -6.29
C ARG A 287 -9.61 12.51 -7.38
N GLU A 288 -9.45 13.83 -7.23
CA GLU A 288 -9.91 14.87 -8.16
C GLU A 288 -9.06 14.95 -9.44
N GLY A 289 -7.81 14.48 -9.39
CA GLY A 289 -6.92 14.49 -10.55
C GLY A 289 -7.29 13.42 -11.58
N LYS A 290 -7.60 13.85 -12.82
CA LYS A 290 -7.81 12.98 -14.00
C LYS A 290 -6.50 12.56 -14.67
N ILE A 291 -5.46 12.26 -13.90
CA ILE A 291 -4.19 11.79 -14.46
C ILE A 291 -4.35 10.31 -14.85
N ALA A 292 -4.29 10.01 -16.15
CA ALA A 292 -4.56 8.66 -16.66
C ALA A 292 -3.45 7.65 -16.33
N LYS A 293 -2.18 8.02 -16.52
CA LYS A 293 -1.03 7.11 -16.42
C LYS A 293 -0.96 6.26 -15.13
N PRO A 294 -1.04 6.84 -13.90
CA PRO A 294 -0.97 6.03 -12.67
C PRO A 294 -2.20 5.14 -12.44
N ARG A 295 -3.29 5.37 -13.18
CA ARG A 295 -4.54 4.60 -13.10
C ARG A 295 -4.57 3.45 -14.10
N GLN A 296 -3.80 3.54 -15.18
CA GLN A 296 -3.71 2.49 -16.18
C GLN A 296 -3.00 1.26 -15.61
N LEU A 297 -3.42 0.09 -16.10
CA LEU A 297 -2.76 -1.16 -15.76
C LEU A 297 -1.39 -1.20 -16.45
N HIS A 298 -0.34 -1.06 -15.65
CA HIS A 298 1.05 -1.27 -16.08
C HIS A 298 1.40 -2.76 -16.16
N ASN A 299 2.27 -3.15 -17.10
CA ASN A 299 2.76 -4.52 -17.28
C ASN A 299 3.45 -5.07 -16.02
N THR A 300 4.23 -4.24 -15.31
CA THR A 300 4.91 -4.61 -14.05
C THR A 300 3.94 -4.93 -12.89
N HIS A 301 2.62 -4.78 -13.07
CA HIS A 301 1.64 -5.23 -12.08
C HIS A 301 1.33 -6.72 -12.18
N TRP A 302 1.59 -7.34 -13.34
CA TRP A 302 1.24 -8.72 -13.63
C TRP A 302 1.68 -9.60 -12.48
N GLY A 303 0.75 -10.26 -11.77
CA GLY A 303 0.96 -11.15 -10.61
C GLY A 303 1.54 -10.58 -9.30
N MET A 304 1.80 -9.26 -9.23
CA MET A 304 1.89 -8.53 -7.97
C MET A 304 0.53 -8.03 -7.49
N VAL A 305 -0.28 -7.55 -8.45
CA VAL A 305 -1.58 -6.91 -8.23
C VAL A 305 -2.59 -7.55 -9.15
N CYS A 306 -3.83 -7.71 -8.67
CA CYS A 306 -4.91 -8.19 -9.49
C CYS A 306 -5.24 -7.20 -10.63
N PRO A 307 -5.31 -7.66 -11.89
CA PRO A 307 -5.62 -6.79 -13.03
C PRO A 307 -7.09 -6.31 -13.06
N ALA A 308 -8.02 -7.08 -12.48
CA ALA A 308 -9.46 -6.81 -12.55
C ALA A 308 -10.02 -6.17 -11.26
N GLU A 309 -9.38 -6.34 -10.12
CA GLU A 309 -9.96 -5.94 -8.83
C GLU A 309 -9.65 -4.48 -8.47
N THR A 310 -10.36 -3.55 -9.13
CA THR A 310 -10.33 -2.10 -8.86
C THR A 310 -11.77 -1.56 -8.71
N PRO A 311 -12.03 -0.55 -7.86
CA PRO A 311 -13.34 0.10 -7.84
C PRO A 311 -13.58 0.91 -9.12
N GLU A 312 -14.86 1.12 -9.42
CA GLU A 312 -15.33 1.99 -10.50
C GLU A 312 -15.21 3.49 -10.11
N GLY A 313 -15.19 4.37 -11.12
CA GLY A 313 -15.24 5.82 -10.94
C GLY A 313 -13.92 6.45 -10.48
N GLN A 314 -13.99 7.43 -9.58
CA GLN A 314 -12.86 8.31 -9.23
C GLN A 314 -11.67 7.59 -8.58
N ALA A 315 -11.88 6.41 -8.01
CA ALA A 315 -10.83 5.60 -7.40
C ALA A 315 -10.23 4.54 -8.34
N CYS A 316 -10.70 4.46 -9.59
CA CYS A 316 -10.25 3.48 -10.57
C CYS A 316 -8.73 3.59 -10.77
N GLY A 317 -8.04 2.44 -10.65
CA GLY A 317 -6.60 2.30 -10.77
C GLY A 317 -5.77 2.84 -9.59
N LEU A 318 -6.36 3.67 -8.73
CA LEU A 318 -5.68 4.19 -7.52
C LEU A 318 -5.78 3.21 -6.34
N VAL A 319 -6.92 2.52 -6.25
CA VAL A 319 -7.16 1.45 -5.29
C VAL A 319 -6.92 0.12 -5.98
N LYS A 320 -5.89 -0.58 -5.54
CA LYS A 320 -5.43 -1.86 -6.09
C LYS A 320 -5.63 -2.96 -5.05
N ASN A 321 -5.69 -4.22 -5.47
CA ASN A 321 -5.72 -5.35 -4.55
C ASN A 321 -4.58 -6.30 -4.90
N LEU A 322 -3.86 -6.75 -3.88
CA LEU A 322 -2.75 -7.70 -4.01
C LEU A 322 -3.23 -9.01 -4.66
N ALA A 323 -2.38 -9.59 -5.52
CA ALA A 323 -2.60 -10.92 -6.07
C ALA A 323 -2.60 -12.00 -4.95
N LEU A 324 -3.01 -13.24 -5.24
CA LEU A 324 -3.09 -14.28 -4.21
C LEU A 324 -1.72 -14.62 -3.61
N MET A 325 -0.71 -14.83 -4.46
CA MET A 325 0.65 -15.24 -4.06
C MET A 325 1.60 -14.06 -3.79
N SER A 326 1.16 -12.81 -3.94
CA SER A 326 2.03 -11.67 -3.66
C SER A 326 2.36 -11.59 -2.17
N CYS A 327 3.64 -11.49 -1.86
CA CYS A 327 4.20 -11.25 -0.53
C CYS A 327 4.79 -9.84 -0.48
N ILE A 328 4.81 -9.22 0.70
CA ILE A 328 5.43 -7.92 0.88
C ILE A 328 6.64 -8.09 1.78
N SER A 329 7.81 -7.60 1.35
CA SER A 329 9.04 -7.69 2.13
C SER A 329 8.91 -6.96 3.45
N VAL A 330 9.33 -7.61 4.53
CA VAL A 330 9.37 -7.00 5.88
C VAL A 330 10.65 -6.17 6.05
N GLY A 331 11.68 -6.50 5.27
CA GLY A 331 12.99 -5.87 5.32
C GLY A 331 13.98 -6.70 6.12
N SER A 332 15.25 -6.65 5.73
CA SER A 332 16.35 -7.35 6.40
C SER A 332 17.51 -6.40 6.69
N PHE A 333 18.42 -6.82 7.56
CA PHE A 333 19.61 -6.02 7.84
C PHE A 333 20.54 -6.00 6.63
N SER A 334 21.00 -4.80 6.25
CA SER A 334 21.93 -4.58 5.16
C SER A 334 23.38 -4.96 5.52
N ALA A 335 23.74 -4.95 6.81
CA ALA A 335 25.11 -5.16 7.27
C ALA A 335 25.73 -6.51 6.82
N PRO A 336 25.06 -7.68 6.97
CA PRO A 336 25.63 -8.95 6.52
C PRO A 336 25.88 -9.00 5.00
N VAL A 337 25.04 -8.32 4.21
CA VAL A 337 25.21 -8.23 2.76
C VAL A 337 26.41 -7.34 2.42
N ILE A 338 26.62 -6.26 3.17
CA ILE A 338 27.77 -5.36 2.99
C ILE A 338 29.08 -6.08 3.35
N GLU A 339 29.13 -6.73 4.51
CA GLU A 339 30.30 -7.51 4.97
C GLU A 339 30.69 -8.57 3.94
N PHE A 340 29.72 -9.32 3.42
CA PHE A 340 29.96 -10.31 2.36
C PHE A 340 30.54 -9.68 1.08
N LEU A 341 30.05 -8.51 0.66
CA LEU A 341 30.54 -7.84 -0.54
C LEU A 341 31.98 -7.35 -0.37
N GLU A 342 32.31 -6.80 0.81
CA GLU A 342 33.66 -6.34 1.13
C GLU A 342 34.66 -7.51 1.15
N GLU A 343 34.28 -8.65 1.75
CA GLU A 343 35.13 -9.85 1.79
C GLU A 343 35.33 -10.50 0.41
N TRP A 344 34.34 -10.45 -0.49
CA TRP A 344 34.42 -11.06 -1.82
C TRP A 344 35.32 -10.28 -2.80
N GLY A 345 35.81 -9.10 -2.42
CA GLY A 345 36.71 -8.27 -3.24
C GLY A 345 36.03 -7.11 -3.93
N LEU A 346 35.10 -6.42 -3.26
CA LEU A 346 34.58 -5.14 -3.71
C LEU A 346 35.68 -4.07 -3.62
N GLU A 347 36.05 -3.48 -4.76
CA GLU A 347 37.05 -2.40 -4.83
C GLU A 347 36.42 -1.07 -4.40
N SER A 348 37.15 -0.27 -3.62
CA SER A 348 36.71 1.05 -3.18
C SER A 348 36.64 2.04 -4.34
N LEU A 349 35.72 3.00 -4.24
CA LEU A 349 35.56 4.06 -5.26
C LEU A 349 36.82 4.90 -5.47
N GLU A 350 37.57 5.13 -4.38
CA GLU A 350 38.77 5.97 -4.40
C GLU A 350 39.95 5.25 -5.07
N GLU A 351 40.06 3.94 -4.88
CA GLU A 351 41.13 3.11 -5.45
C GLU A 351 40.97 2.92 -6.96
N ASN A 352 39.73 2.92 -7.45
CA ASN A 352 39.43 2.67 -8.86
C ASN A 352 39.34 3.94 -9.73
N ALA A 353 39.60 5.13 -9.18
CA ALA A 353 39.43 6.42 -9.86
C ALA A 353 40.16 6.54 -11.22
N HIS A 354 41.30 5.86 -11.38
CA HIS A 354 42.15 5.93 -12.58
C HIS A 354 42.22 4.61 -13.37
N SER A 355 41.39 3.62 -13.04
CA SER A 355 41.41 2.32 -13.70
C SER A 355 40.76 2.39 -15.09
N SER A 356 41.48 1.95 -16.11
CA SER A 356 40.99 1.85 -17.49
C SER A 356 40.15 0.61 -17.76
N THR A 357 40.14 -0.36 -16.82
CA THR A 357 39.42 -1.62 -17.03
C THR A 357 37.91 -1.46 -16.79
N PRO A 358 37.06 -2.09 -17.62
CA PRO A 358 35.61 -2.00 -17.46
C PRO A 358 35.18 -2.66 -16.15
N PHE A 359 34.53 -1.89 -15.29
CA PHE A 359 34.01 -2.36 -14.00
C PHE A 359 32.49 -2.28 -13.95
N THR A 360 31.88 -3.05 -13.04
CA THR A 360 30.45 -2.99 -12.74
C THR A 360 30.24 -2.27 -11.41
N LYS A 361 29.33 -1.30 -11.38
CA LYS A 361 29.01 -0.52 -10.18
C LYS A 361 28.09 -1.33 -9.27
N VAL A 362 28.42 -1.43 -7.99
CA VAL A 362 27.62 -2.21 -7.01
C VAL A 362 26.90 -1.25 -6.06
N PHE A 363 25.57 -1.36 -6.04
CA PHE A 363 24.68 -0.57 -5.20
C PHE A 363 23.97 -1.45 -4.18
N VAL A 364 23.96 -1.03 -2.91
CA VAL A 364 23.16 -1.66 -1.85
C VAL A 364 22.17 -0.63 -1.31
N ASN A 365 20.87 -0.87 -1.48
CA ASN A 365 19.79 0.05 -1.11
C ASN A 365 19.98 1.49 -1.64
N GLY A 366 20.61 1.60 -2.81
CA GLY A 366 20.91 2.87 -3.48
C GLY A 366 22.22 3.53 -3.08
N VAL A 367 22.94 3.01 -2.10
CA VAL A 367 24.31 3.46 -1.76
C VAL A 367 25.28 2.81 -2.73
N TRP A 368 26.07 3.62 -3.43
CA TRP A 368 27.16 3.12 -4.28
C TRP A 368 28.32 2.69 -3.37
N MET A 369 28.45 1.37 -3.16
CA MET A 369 29.43 0.83 -2.21
C MET A 369 30.82 0.74 -2.83
N GLY A 370 30.90 0.36 -4.10
CA GLY A 370 32.15 0.18 -4.80
C GLY A 370 31.95 -0.37 -6.20
N VAL A 371 33.00 -1.00 -6.72
CA VAL A 371 33.02 -1.56 -8.06
C VAL A 371 33.55 -3.00 -8.04
N HIS A 372 33.11 -3.80 -9.00
CA HIS A 372 33.53 -5.20 -9.10
C HIS A 372 33.80 -5.58 -10.56
N ARG A 373 34.86 -6.37 -10.79
CA ARG A 373 35.29 -6.77 -12.16
C ARG A 373 34.55 -7.99 -12.69
N ASP A 374 34.19 -8.94 -11.81
CA ASP A 374 33.45 -10.15 -12.17
C ASP A 374 32.06 -10.24 -11.51
N PRO A 375 31.07 -9.45 -11.99
CA PRO A 375 29.72 -9.47 -11.42
C PRO A 375 28.97 -10.78 -11.70
N ALA A 376 29.40 -11.59 -12.67
CA ALA A 376 28.67 -12.80 -13.06
C ALA A 376 28.78 -13.87 -11.98
N ASN A 377 30.00 -14.13 -11.51
CA ASN A 377 30.22 -15.06 -10.40
C ASN A 377 29.66 -14.52 -9.08
N LEU A 378 29.79 -13.21 -8.83
CA LEU A 378 29.22 -12.58 -7.63
C LEU A 378 27.70 -12.81 -7.53
N VAL A 379 26.94 -12.55 -8.61
CA VAL A 379 25.48 -12.78 -8.63
C VAL A 379 25.13 -14.25 -8.43
N LYS A 380 25.89 -15.16 -9.06
CA LYS A 380 25.68 -16.60 -8.89
C LYS A 380 25.89 -17.04 -7.44
N THR A 381 26.91 -16.50 -6.77
CA THR A 381 27.18 -16.80 -5.36
C THR A 381 26.10 -16.21 -4.45
N ILE A 382 25.71 -14.94 -4.62
CA ILE A 382 24.65 -14.31 -3.82
C ILE A 382 23.34 -15.07 -3.96
N LYS A 383 22.94 -15.46 -5.19
CA LYS A 383 21.73 -16.26 -5.40
C LYS A 383 21.81 -17.64 -4.73
N LYS A 384 22.99 -18.28 -4.71
CA LYS A 384 23.20 -19.53 -3.97
C LYS A 384 23.05 -19.36 -2.46
N LEU A 385 23.61 -18.29 -1.90
CA LEU A 385 23.47 -17.95 -0.47
C LEU A 385 22.00 -17.68 -0.11
N ARG A 386 21.28 -16.95 -0.98
CA ARG A 386 19.84 -16.73 -0.85
C ARG A 386 19.05 -18.05 -0.82
N ARG A 387 19.39 -18.99 -1.69
CA ARG A 387 18.74 -20.31 -1.80
C ARG A 387 19.02 -21.24 -0.62
N ARG A 388 20.06 -20.97 0.16
CA ARG A 388 20.43 -21.72 1.38
C ARG A 388 19.94 -21.08 2.67
N ASP A 389 19.29 -19.92 2.58
CA ASP A 389 18.86 -19.10 3.74
C ASP A 389 20.04 -18.50 4.54
N ASP A 390 21.25 -18.46 3.97
CA ASP A 390 22.42 -17.77 4.55
C ASP A 390 22.24 -16.23 4.48
N ILE A 391 21.63 -15.78 3.39
CA ILE A 391 21.11 -14.42 3.20
C ILE A 391 19.59 -14.52 3.16
N SER A 392 18.89 -13.53 3.74
CA SER A 392 17.43 -13.49 3.71
C SER A 392 16.89 -13.68 2.29
N HIS A 393 15.92 -14.59 2.15
CA HIS A 393 15.21 -14.88 0.90
C HIS A 393 14.47 -13.65 0.33
N GLU A 394 14.26 -12.59 1.12
CA GLU A 394 13.67 -11.34 0.66
C GLU A 394 14.64 -10.44 -0.12
N VAL A 395 15.96 -10.68 -0.05
CA VAL A 395 16.96 -9.83 -0.72
C VAL A 395 16.81 -9.97 -2.23
N SER A 396 16.66 -8.84 -2.92
CA SER A 396 16.57 -8.79 -4.39
C SER A 396 17.93 -8.48 -5.01
N VAL A 397 18.20 -9.12 -6.14
CA VAL A 397 19.47 -9.06 -6.87
C VAL A 397 19.20 -8.73 -8.32
N VAL A 398 19.51 -7.51 -8.74
CA VAL A 398 19.28 -7.01 -10.09
C VAL A 398 20.61 -6.72 -10.76
N ARG A 399 20.94 -7.48 -11.81
CA ARG A 399 22.13 -7.24 -12.64
C ARG A 399 21.72 -6.63 -13.97
N ASP A 400 21.94 -5.34 -14.11
CA ASP A 400 21.76 -4.60 -15.36
C ASP A 400 23.06 -4.67 -16.18
N ILE A 401 23.06 -5.52 -17.21
CA ILE A 401 24.23 -5.76 -18.06
C ILE A 401 24.52 -4.53 -18.94
N ARG A 402 23.48 -3.84 -19.42
CA ARG A 402 23.60 -2.69 -20.33
C ARG A 402 24.20 -1.48 -19.60
N GLU A 403 23.69 -1.19 -18.40
CA GLU A 403 24.18 -0.06 -17.60
C GLU A 403 25.43 -0.39 -16.76
N LYS A 404 25.87 -1.66 -16.76
CA LYS A 404 26.97 -2.17 -15.93
C LYS A 404 26.73 -1.88 -14.45
N GLU A 405 25.54 -2.20 -13.96
CA GLU A 405 25.15 -2.00 -12.56
C GLU A 405 24.66 -3.31 -11.93
N LEU A 406 25.09 -3.55 -10.71
CA LEU A 406 24.53 -4.56 -9.81
C LEU A 406 23.83 -3.84 -8.67
N ARG A 407 22.52 -4.05 -8.52
CA ARG A 407 21.70 -3.42 -7.48
C ARG A 407 21.16 -4.49 -6.55
N LEU A 408 21.37 -4.29 -5.25
CA LEU A 408 20.92 -5.16 -4.18
C LEU A 408 19.93 -4.40 -3.29
N TYR A 409 18.77 -4.99 -3.04
CA TYR A 409 17.73 -4.39 -2.20
C TYR A 409 17.40 -5.28 -1.01
N THR A 410 17.55 -4.73 0.19
CA THR A 410 17.19 -5.35 1.48
C THR A 410 16.03 -4.61 2.16
N ASP A 411 15.54 -3.54 1.52
CA ASP A 411 14.48 -2.67 2.05
C ASP A 411 13.11 -3.35 2.13
N ALA A 412 12.28 -2.81 3.04
CA ALA A 412 10.92 -3.24 3.29
C ALA A 412 9.93 -2.65 2.27
N GLY A 413 8.78 -3.30 2.11
CA GLY A 413 7.68 -2.81 1.27
C GLY A 413 7.80 -3.14 -0.22
N ARG A 414 8.76 -3.97 -0.62
CA ARG A 414 8.80 -4.55 -1.97
C ARG A 414 7.71 -5.61 -2.09
N VAL A 415 7.10 -5.71 -3.26
CA VAL A 415 6.16 -6.79 -3.53
C VAL A 415 6.93 -7.87 -4.27
N CYS A 416 6.89 -9.08 -3.72
CA CYS A 416 7.55 -10.24 -4.26
C CYS A 416 6.51 -11.31 -4.60
N ARG A 417 6.84 -12.20 -5.55
CA ARG A 417 6.07 -13.41 -5.80
C ARG A 417 6.97 -14.64 -5.77
N PRO A 418 6.47 -15.79 -5.30
CA PRO A 418 7.20 -17.05 -5.40
C PRO A 418 7.10 -17.64 -6.80
N LEU A 419 8.23 -18.11 -7.33
CA LEU A 419 8.33 -18.83 -8.61
C LEU A 419 9.18 -20.10 -8.46
N PHE A 420 8.96 -21.08 -9.33
CA PHE A 420 9.82 -22.26 -9.37
C PHE A 420 11.13 -21.95 -10.07
N ILE A 421 12.22 -22.47 -9.51
CA ILE A 421 13.55 -22.34 -10.13
C ILE A 421 13.69 -23.37 -11.26
N VAL A 422 14.24 -22.91 -12.38
CA VAL A 422 14.55 -23.74 -13.55
C VAL A 422 16.07 -23.83 -13.70
N GLU A 423 16.58 -25.06 -13.81
CA GLU A 423 17.97 -25.34 -14.15
C GLU A 423 18.01 -26.30 -15.34
N ASN A 424 18.80 -25.97 -16.37
CA ASN A 424 18.94 -26.77 -17.60
C ASN A 424 17.58 -27.12 -18.26
N GLN A 425 16.67 -26.15 -18.35
CA GLN A 425 15.31 -26.32 -18.90
C GLN A 425 14.44 -27.35 -18.16
N GLN A 426 14.76 -27.64 -16.90
CA GLN A 426 13.98 -28.51 -16.03
C GLN A 426 13.69 -27.83 -14.69
N LEU A 427 12.53 -28.15 -14.11
CA LEU A 427 12.19 -27.70 -12.78
C LEU A 427 13.10 -28.39 -11.75
N VAL A 428 13.63 -27.62 -10.81
CA VAL A 428 14.36 -28.19 -9.65
C VAL A 428 13.38 -28.96 -8.74
N LEU A 429 12.11 -28.55 -8.73
CA LEU A 429 11.04 -29.27 -8.05
C LEU A 429 10.78 -30.64 -8.71
N GLN A 430 10.96 -31.71 -7.93
CA GLN A 430 10.70 -33.08 -8.36
C GLN A 430 9.45 -33.65 -7.69
N LYS A 431 8.88 -34.72 -8.26
CA LYS A 431 7.70 -35.42 -7.72
C LYS A 431 7.87 -35.90 -6.28
N LYS A 432 9.11 -36.26 -5.87
CA LYS A 432 9.42 -36.61 -4.48
C LYS A 432 9.11 -35.47 -3.49
N HIS A 433 9.44 -34.23 -3.84
CA HIS A 433 9.16 -33.06 -3.00
C HIS A 433 7.65 -32.82 -2.87
N VAL A 434 6.89 -33.08 -3.94
CA VAL A 434 5.42 -33.01 -3.91
C VAL A 434 4.84 -34.05 -2.95
N ASN A 435 5.37 -35.27 -2.97
CA ASN A 435 4.97 -36.32 -2.03
C ASN A 435 5.32 -35.95 -0.58
N TRP A 436 6.48 -35.34 -0.33
CA TRP A 436 6.86 -34.85 1.00
C TRP A 436 5.89 -33.78 1.52
N ILE A 437 5.47 -32.83 0.67
CA ILE A 437 4.46 -31.83 1.03
C ILE A 437 3.12 -32.51 1.36
N ALA A 438 2.71 -33.50 0.57
CA ALA A 438 1.44 -34.21 0.76
C ALA A 438 1.43 -35.04 2.06
N ALA A 439 2.55 -35.69 2.39
CA ALA A 439 2.74 -36.40 3.65
C ALA A 439 2.97 -35.44 4.85
N GLY A 440 3.42 -34.22 4.58
CA GLY A 440 3.81 -33.22 5.57
C GLY A 440 5.18 -33.50 6.22
N GLN A 441 5.90 -34.52 5.76
CA GLN A 441 7.19 -34.97 6.25
C GLN A 441 8.09 -35.40 5.08
N ASP A 442 9.40 -35.27 5.25
CA ASP A 442 10.38 -35.80 4.32
C ASP A 442 10.73 -37.27 4.63
N ASP A 443 11.63 -37.86 3.84
CA ASP A 443 12.08 -39.25 4.01
C ASP A 443 12.80 -39.49 5.35
N THR A 444 13.23 -38.43 6.06
CA THR A 444 13.88 -38.50 7.37
C THR A 444 12.90 -38.34 8.54
N GLY A 445 11.62 -38.05 8.24
CA GLY A 445 10.58 -37.79 9.23
C GLY A 445 10.52 -36.34 9.70
N GLU A 446 11.32 -35.44 9.14
CA GLU A 446 11.28 -34.01 9.47
C GLU A 446 10.10 -33.32 8.79
N PRO A 447 9.46 -32.31 9.44
CA PRO A 447 8.31 -31.63 8.88
C PRO A 447 8.70 -30.83 7.64
N PHE A 448 8.09 -31.18 6.50
CA PHE A 448 8.35 -30.53 5.23
C PHE A 448 7.19 -29.60 4.83
N LYS A 449 7.38 -28.29 5.04
CA LYS A 449 6.37 -27.25 4.78
C LYS A 449 6.88 -26.23 3.74
N TRP A 450 6.05 -25.23 3.44
CA TRP A 450 6.40 -24.12 2.54
C TRP A 450 7.75 -23.47 2.86
N GLN A 451 8.06 -23.27 4.15
CA GLN A 451 9.33 -22.67 4.56
C GLN A 451 10.53 -23.52 4.11
N ASN A 452 10.42 -24.86 4.20
CA ASN A 452 11.46 -25.76 3.73
C ASN A 452 11.63 -25.70 2.20
N LEU A 453 10.58 -25.42 1.42
CA LEU A 453 10.70 -25.24 -0.04
C LEU A 453 11.56 -24.03 -0.42
N VAL A 454 11.44 -22.96 0.36
CA VAL A 454 12.24 -21.75 0.16
C VAL A 454 13.68 -22.02 0.60
N LYS A 455 13.88 -22.62 1.78
CA LYS A 455 15.21 -22.95 2.33
C LYS A 455 15.98 -24.02 1.54
N SER A 456 15.29 -24.90 0.83
CA SER A 456 15.92 -25.91 -0.04
C SER A 456 16.18 -25.38 -1.46
N GLY A 457 15.89 -24.10 -1.74
CA GLY A 457 16.14 -23.49 -3.04
C GLY A 457 15.25 -24.06 -4.15
N LEU A 458 14.03 -24.52 -3.84
CA LEU A 458 13.07 -24.99 -4.83
C LEU A 458 12.21 -23.86 -5.38
N ILE A 459 11.96 -22.85 -4.55
CA ILE A 459 11.17 -21.66 -4.86
C ILE A 459 12.01 -20.42 -4.55
N GLU A 460 11.93 -19.43 -5.43
CA GLU A 460 12.61 -18.15 -5.28
C GLU A 460 11.58 -17.01 -5.27
N LEU A 461 11.75 -16.06 -4.36
CA LEU A 461 10.87 -14.89 -4.24
C LEU A 461 11.47 -13.77 -5.10
N LEU A 462 10.79 -13.45 -6.20
CA LEU A 462 11.23 -12.38 -7.10
C LEU A 462 10.41 -11.12 -6.86
N ASP A 463 11.09 -9.98 -6.77
CA ASP A 463 10.42 -8.68 -6.82
C ASP A 463 10.30 -8.15 -8.25
N ALA A 464 9.53 -7.08 -8.40
CA ALA A 464 9.24 -6.52 -9.71
C ALA A 464 10.46 -5.83 -10.38
N GLU A 465 11.59 -5.64 -9.70
CA GLU A 465 12.83 -5.18 -10.38
C GLU A 465 13.70 -6.35 -10.81
N GLU A 466 13.77 -7.42 -10.01
CA GLU A 466 14.47 -8.65 -10.36
C GLU A 466 13.80 -9.33 -11.57
N GLU A 467 12.48 -9.19 -11.71
CA GLU A 467 11.69 -9.63 -12.87
C GLU A 467 12.25 -9.15 -14.22
N GLU A 468 12.83 -7.95 -14.28
CA GLU A 468 13.43 -7.40 -15.52
C GLU A 468 14.68 -8.16 -15.98
N THR A 469 15.27 -9.00 -15.11
CA THR A 469 16.51 -9.75 -15.40
C THR A 469 16.28 -11.25 -15.60
N VAL A 470 15.05 -11.73 -15.38
CA VAL A 470 14.70 -13.15 -15.46
C VAL A 470 13.81 -13.45 -16.65
N MET A 471 13.73 -14.72 -17.02
CA MET A 471 12.90 -15.21 -18.10
C MET A 471 12.01 -16.33 -17.53
N ILE A 472 10.70 -16.09 -17.48
CA ILE A 472 9.73 -16.92 -16.76
C ILE A 472 8.84 -17.68 -17.74
N SER A 473 8.86 -19.02 -17.67
CA SER A 473 7.94 -19.86 -18.43
C SER A 473 6.55 -19.85 -17.81
N MET A 474 5.48 -19.83 -18.62
CA MET A 474 4.11 -19.78 -18.12
C MET A 474 3.60 -21.13 -17.62
N THR A 475 4.01 -22.21 -18.28
CA THR A 475 3.66 -23.58 -17.90
C THR A 475 4.88 -24.50 -17.98
N PRO A 476 4.89 -25.60 -17.21
CA PRO A 476 5.92 -26.63 -17.35
C PRO A 476 5.96 -27.29 -18.74
N GLU A 477 4.82 -27.34 -19.45
CA GLU A 477 4.74 -27.83 -20.83
C GLU A 477 5.57 -26.98 -21.79
N ASP A 478 5.67 -25.66 -21.54
CA ASP A 478 6.48 -24.75 -22.35
C ASP A 478 7.98 -25.03 -22.18
N LEU A 479 8.41 -25.46 -20.98
CA LEU A 479 9.79 -25.87 -20.72
C LEU A 479 10.13 -27.16 -21.48
N GLU A 480 9.23 -28.14 -21.43
CA GLU A 480 9.40 -29.40 -22.16
C GLU A 480 9.45 -29.15 -23.67
N SER A 481 8.58 -28.28 -24.18
CA SER A 481 8.56 -27.90 -25.59
C SER A 481 9.87 -27.22 -26.02
N SER A 482 10.37 -26.28 -25.22
CA SER A 482 11.65 -25.61 -25.46
C SER A 482 12.82 -26.61 -25.48
N ARG A 483 12.83 -27.59 -24.56
CA ARG A 483 13.83 -28.66 -24.50
C ARG A 483 13.79 -29.57 -25.75
N LEU A 484 12.60 -29.96 -26.19
CA LEU A 484 12.43 -30.80 -27.38
C LEU A 484 12.85 -30.05 -28.65
N GLN A 485 12.48 -28.78 -28.78
CA GLN A 485 12.92 -27.92 -29.88
C GLN A 485 14.45 -27.77 -29.91
N GLN A 486 15.10 -27.61 -28.75
CA GLN A 486 16.57 -27.59 -28.68
C GLN A 486 17.21 -28.91 -29.13
N SER A 487 16.55 -30.04 -28.94
CA SER A 487 16.98 -31.34 -29.47
C SER A 487 16.63 -31.57 -30.94
N GLY A 488 16.04 -30.59 -31.64
CA GLY A 488 15.65 -30.68 -33.04
C GLY A 488 14.33 -31.42 -33.30
N ILE A 489 13.57 -31.72 -32.25
CA ILE A 489 12.27 -32.40 -32.34
C ILE A 489 11.18 -31.33 -32.41
N SER A 490 10.43 -31.30 -33.53
CA SER A 490 9.24 -30.45 -33.63
C SER A 490 8.15 -30.97 -32.68
N THR A 491 7.66 -30.10 -31.81
CA THR A 491 6.52 -30.40 -30.92
C THR A 491 5.16 -30.05 -31.53
N GLN A 492 5.16 -29.42 -32.71
CA GLN A 492 3.93 -29.18 -33.45
C GLN A 492 3.62 -30.42 -34.28
N ASP A 493 2.50 -31.05 -33.96
CA ASP A 493 1.92 -32.11 -34.78
C ASP A 493 1.31 -31.44 -36.02
N PRO A 494 1.89 -31.63 -37.23
CA PRO A 494 1.39 -30.97 -38.45
C PRO A 494 -0.02 -31.44 -38.84
N ASP A 495 -0.47 -32.59 -38.32
CA ASP A 495 -1.77 -33.19 -38.58
C ASP A 495 -2.85 -32.81 -37.55
N ALA A 496 -2.54 -31.93 -36.58
CA ALA A 496 -3.54 -31.46 -35.63
C ALA A 496 -4.57 -30.55 -36.33
N GLU A 497 -5.81 -31.05 -36.41
CA GLU A 497 -6.96 -30.31 -36.94
C GLU A 497 -7.11 -28.97 -36.20
N PHE A 498 -7.21 -27.86 -36.94
CA PHE A 498 -7.33 -26.52 -36.35
C PHE A 498 -8.64 -26.41 -35.56
N ASP A 499 -8.57 -26.48 -34.23
CA ASP A 499 -9.69 -26.25 -33.33
C ASP A 499 -9.82 -24.75 -33.01
N PRO A 500 -10.86 -24.03 -33.50
CA PRO A 500 -11.07 -22.62 -33.20
C PRO A 500 -11.37 -22.34 -31.72
N ALA A 501 -11.77 -23.36 -30.94
CA ALA A 501 -12.02 -23.27 -29.51
C ALA A 501 -10.77 -23.56 -28.65
N ALA A 502 -9.71 -24.09 -29.25
CA ALA A 502 -8.46 -24.32 -28.54
C ALA A 502 -7.79 -22.99 -28.17
N ARG A 503 -7.19 -22.97 -26.98
CA ARG A 503 -6.46 -21.80 -26.51
C ARG A 503 -5.23 -21.58 -27.39
N LEU A 504 -5.14 -20.40 -28.01
CA LEU A 504 -3.93 -19.95 -28.71
C LEU A 504 -2.73 -19.97 -27.74
N LYS A 505 -1.79 -20.86 -28.00
CA LYS A 505 -0.47 -20.86 -27.35
C LYS A 505 0.49 -20.04 -28.21
N ALA A 506 1.25 -19.15 -27.58
CA ALA A 506 2.27 -18.38 -28.27
C ALA A 506 3.43 -19.28 -28.70
N GLY A 507 4.05 -18.98 -29.84
CA GLY A 507 5.30 -19.64 -30.25
C GLY A 507 6.41 -19.39 -29.23
N ILE A 508 7.10 -20.46 -28.82
CA ILE A 508 8.19 -20.39 -27.86
C ILE A 508 9.50 -20.18 -28.62
N ASN A 509 10.04 -18.96 -28.57
CA ASN A 509 11.32 -18.63 -29.19
C ASN A 509 12.44 -18.45 -28.15
N ALA A 510 12.17 -18.73 -26.88
CA ALA A 510 13.13 -18.56 -25.79
C ALA A 510 14.02 -19.79 -25.64
N HIS A 511 15.34 -19.58 -25.65
CA HIS A 511 16.34 -20.65 -25.48
C HIS A 511 16.85 -20.79 -24.04
N THR A 512 16.54 -19.85 -23.14
CA THR A 512 17.05 -19.83 -21.75
C THR A 512 15.96 -19.39 -20.78
N TRP A 513 15.30 -20.35 -20.14
CA TRP A 513 14.36 -20.10 -19.04
C TRP A 513 15.11 -20.11 -17.70
N THR A 514 14.77 -19.19 -16.79
CA THR A 514 15.37 -19.13 -15.44
C THR A 514 14.39 -19.52 -14.35
N HIS A 515 13.10 -19.26 -14.57
CA HIS A 515 12.03 -19.59 -13.63
C HIS A 515 10.79 -20.09 -14.37
N CYS A 516 9.87 -20.70 -13.63
CA CYS A 516 8.54 -21.06 -14.10
C CYS A 516 7.47 -20.51 -13.15
N GLU A 517 6.39 -19.99 -13.73
CA GLU A 517 5.20 -19.59 -12.98
C GLU A 517 4.60 -20.81 -12.27
N ILE A 518 4.14 -20.63 -11.03
CA ILE A 518 3.56 -21.71 -10.25
C ILE A 518 2.22 -22.11 -10.86
N HIS A 519 1.37 -21.11 -11.10
CA HIS A 519 0.13 -21.28 -11.84
C HIS A 519 -0.41 -19.90 -12.27
N PRO A 520 -0.76 -19.68 -13.55
CA PRO A 520 -1.22 -18.37 -14.04
C PRO A 520 -2.45 -17.79 -13.30
N SER A 521 -3.28 -18.62 -12.67
CA SER A 521 -4.44 -18.11 -11.89
C SER A 521 -4.06 -17.33 -10.63
N MET A 522 -2.81 -17.45 -10.16
CA MET A 522 -2.35 -16.78 -8.94
C MET A 522 -2.21 -15.27 -9.10
N ILE A 523 -2.25 -14.76 -10.34
CA ILE A 523 -2.28 -13.32 -10.63
C ILE A 523 -3.59 -12.64 -10.20
N LEU A 524 -4.65 -13.42 -9.96
CA LEU A 524 -5.94 -12.88 -9.58
C LEU A 524 -5.97 -12.43 -8.12
N GLY A 525 -6.88 -11.52 -7.80
CA GLY A 525 -7.19 -11.10 -6.45
C GLY A 525 -8.24 -12.02 -5.81
N ILE A 526 -8.67 -11.67 -4.61
CA ILE A 526 -9.62 -12.48 -3.85
C ILE A 526 -11.00 -12.47 -4.52
N CYS A 527 -11.50 -11.31 -4.93
CA CYS A 527 -12.82 -11.24 -5.58
C CYS A 527 -12.79 -11.70 -7.03
N ALA A 528 -11.65 -11.56 -7.72
CA ALA A 528 -11.52 -12.03 -9.10
C ALA A 528 -11.35 -13.56 -9.19
N SER A 529 -10.67 -14.18 -8.23
CA SER A 529 -10.47 -15.64 -8.21
C SER A 529 -11.74 -16.44 -7.90
N ILE A 530 -12.79 -15.78 -7.39
CA ILE A 530 -14.11 -16.38 -7.24
C ILE A 530 -14.96 -16.25 -8.52
N ILE A 531 -14.45 -15.74 -9.63
CA ILE A 531 -15.20 -15.69 -10.90
C ILE A 531 -14.97 -17.02 -11.63
N PRO A 532 -16.02 -17.77 -12.02
CA PRO A 532 -15.85 -18.95 -12.89
C PRO A 532 -15.33 -18.51 -14.26
N PHE A 533 -14.37 -19.24 -14.83
CA PHE A 533 -13.83 -19.01 -16.18
C PHE A 533 -13.52 -17.52 -16.49
N PRO A 534 -12.71 -16.83 -15.67
CA PRO A 534 -12.50 -15.39 -15.80
C PRO A 534 -11.76 -15.00 -17.10
N ASP A 535 -11.01 -15.92 -17.68
CA ASP A 535 -10.30 -15.79 -18.96
C ASP A 535 -11.22 -15.91 -20.19
N HIS A 536 -12.45 -16.39 -20.03
CA HIS A 536 -13.46 -16.51 -21.11
C HIS A 536 -14.47 -15.35 -21.08
N ASN A 537 -14.19 -14.32 -20.28
CA ASN A 537 -15.09 -13.18 -20.11
C ASN A 537 -14.47 -11.90 -20.65
N GLN A 538 -15.30 -10.97 -21.10
CA GLN A 538 -14.83 -9.64 -21.48
C GLN A 538 -14.23 -8.94 -20.25
N SER A 539 -13.02 -8.40 -20.37
CA SER A 539 -12.26 -7.83 -19.25
C SER A 539 -13.07 -6.87 -18.32
N PRO A 540 -13.88 -5.92 -18.83
CA PRO A 540 -14.68 -5.04 -17.96
C PRO A 540 -15.68 -5.79 -17.06
N ARG A 541 -16.25 -6.90 -17.53
CA ARG A 541 -17.21 -7.71 -16.77
C ARG A 541 -16.56 -8.37 -15.55
N ASN A 542 -15.28 -8.75 -15.65
CA ASN A 542 -14.52 -9.24 -14.51
C ASN A 542 -14.30 -8.15 -13.45
N THR A 543 -14.03 -6.91 -13.89
CA THR A 543 -13.90 -5.75 -13.01
C THR A 543 -15.20 -5.43 -12.29
N TYR A 544 -16.32 -5.42 -13.02
CA TYR A 544 -17.66 -5.22 -12.45
C TYR A 544 -17.99 -6.27 -11.40
N GLN A 545 -17.78 -7.55 -11.72
CA GLN A 545 -18.04 -8.61 -10.76
C GLN A 545 -17.17 -8.48 -9.51
N SER A 546 -15.91 -8.12 -9.67
CA SER A 546 -14.99 -7.97 -8.54
C SER A 546 -15.43 -6.88 -7.58
N ALA A 547 -16.04 -5.80 -8.09
CA ALA A 547 -16.63 -4.75 -7.27
C ALA A 547 -17.99 -5.16 -6.67
N MET A 548 -18.89 -5.72 -7.49
CA MET A 548 -20.24 -6.15 -7.08
C MET A 548 -20.20 -7.28 -6.05
N GLY A 549 -19.26 -8.21 -6.17
CA GLY A 549 -19.09 -9.33 -5.23
C GLY A 549 -18.81 -8.89 -3.78
N LYS A 550 -18.29 -7.66 -3.59
CA LYS A 550 -18.08 -7.07 -2.25
C LYS A 550 -19.39 -6.62 -1.59
N GLN A 551 -20.45 -6.44 -2.38
CA GLN A 551 -21.81 -6.07 -1.96
C GLN A 551 -22.75 -7.28 -1.87
N ALA A 552 -22.26 -8.48 -2.15
CA ALA A 552 -23.05 -9.70 -2.05
C ALA A 552 -23.54 -9.94 -0.61
N MET A 553 -24.51 -10.83 -0.48
CA MET A 553 -25.10 -11.21 0.81
C MET A 553 -24.78 -12.66 1.11
N GLY A 554 -24.39 -12.95 2.34
CA GLY A 554 -23.97 -14.28 2.75
C GLY A 554 -23.60 -14.33 4.21
N ILE A 555 -22.98 -15.43 4.62
CA ILE A 555 -22.42 -15.51 5.97
C ILE A 555 -21.02 -14.89 5.93
N PHE A 556 -20.80 -13.80 6.67
CA PHE A 556 -19.48 -13.19 6.77
C PHE A 556 -18.58 -13.88 7.81
N LEU A 557 -19.13 -14.34 8.93
CA LEU A 557 -18.44 -15.06 10.01
C LEU A 557 -19.44 -15.97 10.73
N THR A 558 -18.98 -17.11 11.25
CA THR A 558 -19.84 -18.08 11.96
C THR A 558 -20.37 -17.54 13.30
N ASN A 559 -19.61 -16.67 13.97
CA ASN A 559 -19.99 -16.09 15.27
C ASN A 559 -20.91 -14.86 15.17
N PHE A 560 -21.57 -14.63 14.04
CA PHE A 560 -22.42 -13.44 13.84
C PHE A 560 -23.56 -13.35 14.87
N LEU A 561 -24.06 -14.49 15.37
CA LEU A 561 -25.12 -14.54 16.39
C LEU A 561 -24.68 -13.92 17.73
N ILE A 562 -23.42 -14.07 18.11
CA ILE A 562 -22.91 -13.51 19.38
C ILE A 562 -22.46 -12.05 19.19
N ARG A 563 -22.09 -11.68 17.97
CA ARG A 563 -21.45 -10.40 17.67
C ARG A 563 -22.48 -9.29 17.46
N MET A 564 -22.38 -8.23 18.25
CA MET A 564 -23.23 -7.05 18.14
C MET A 564 -22.69 -6.05 17.12
N ASP A 565 -22.97 -6.26 15.83
CA ASP A 565 -22.62 -5.32 14.76
C ASP A 565 -23.72 -4.31 14.45
N THR A 566 -23.33 -3.13 13.97
CA THR A 566 -24.29 -2.06 13.63
C THR A 566 -25.28 -2.48 12.55
N MET A 567 -24.79 -3.15 11.50
CA MET A 567 -25.61 -3.69 10.41
C MET A 567 -25.02 -5.03 9.96
N ALA A 568 -25.89 -6.01 9.73
CA ALA A 568 -25.50 -7.31 9.18
C ALA A 568 -26.61 -7.88 8.31
N ASN A 569 -26.24 -8.44 7.16
CA ASN A 569 -27.13 -9.08 6.21
C ASN A 569 -26.72 -10.54 6.06
N ILE A 570 -27.56 -11.48 6.47
CA ILE A 570 -27.28 -12.91 6.44
C ILE A 570 -28.31 -13.62 5.57
N LEU A 571 -27.85 -14.48 4.67
CA LEU A 571 -28.73 -15.28 3.82
C LEU A 571 -29.25 -16.51 4.59
N TYR A 572 -30.52 -16.89 4.40
CA TYR A 572 -31.14 -18.02 5.12
C TYR A 572 -30.50 -19.36 4.73
N TYR A 573 -30.34 -19.61 3.43
CA TYR A 573 -29.84 -20.89 2.92
C TYR A 573 -28.68 -20.71 1.94
N PRO A 574 -27.49 -20.28 2.38
CA PRO A 574 -26.32 -20.19 1.52
C PRO A 574 -25.97 -21.55 0.90
N GLN A 575 -25.60 -21.57 -0.38
CA GLN A 575 -25.24 -22.80 -1.08
C GLN A 575 -23.84 -22.73 -1.67
N LYS A 576 -23.18 -23.89 -1.73
CA LYS A 576 -21.91 -24.04 -2.43
C LYS A 576 -22.14 -23.78 -3.93
N PRO A 577 -21.31 -22.97 -4.58
CA PRO A 577 -21.38 -22.80 -6.03
C PRO A 577 -21.13 -24.15 -6.73
N LEU A 578 -21.90 -24.45 -7.78
CA LEU A 578 -21.70 -25.68 -8.57
C LEU A 578 -20.40 -25.62 -9.37
N ALA A 579 -20.18 -24.53 -10.12
CA ALA A 579 -18.93 -24.24 -10.80
C ALA A 579 -17.98 -23.51 -9.86
N THR A 580 -16.89 -24.19 -9.46
CA THR A 580 -15.90 -23.67 -8.52
C THR A 580 -14.51 -23.62 -9.12
N THR A 581 -13.77 -22.55 -8.84
CA THR A 581 -12.33 -22.50 -9.08
C THR A 581 -11.61 -23.21 -7.94
N ARG A 582 -10.42 -23.76 -8.21
CA ARG A 582 -9.58 -24.39 -7.17
C ARG A 582 -9.22 -23.42 -6.04
N SER A 583 -9.03 -22.14 -6.37
CA SER A 583 -8.71 -21.10 -5.38
C SER A 583 -9.78 -20.91 -4.30
N MET A 584 -11.04 -21.27 -4.55
CA MET A 584 -12.12 -21.15 -3.56
C MET A 584 -11.91 -22.00 -2.31
N GLU A 585 -11.15 -23.10 -2.43
CA GLU A 585 -10.83 -23.98 -1.30
C GLU A 585 -9.91 -23.30 -0.29
N TYR A 586 -8.90 -22.56 -0.78
CA TYR A 586 -7.99 -21.78 0.07
C TYR A 586 -8.69 -20.56 0.67
N LEU A 587 -9.62 -19.95 -0.09
CA LEU A 587 -10.42 -18.82 0.35
C LEU A 587 -11.60 -19.20 1.26
N LYS A 588 -11.76 -20.48 1.60
CA LYS A 588 -12.87 -20.98 2.42
C LYS A 588 -14.26 -20.53 1.95
N PHE A 589 -14.41 -20.32 0.64
CA PHE A 589 -15.64 -19.81 0.04
C PHE A 589 -16.72 -20.89 -0.06
N ARG A 590 -16.34 -22.18 -0.07
CA ARG A 590 -17.29 -23.30 -0.05
C ARG A 590 -17.92 -23.46 1.35
N GLU A 591 -17.19 -23.10 2.38
CA GLU A 591 -17.61 -23.15 3.78
C GLU A 591 -18.49 -21.95 4.14
N LEU A 592 -18.16 -20.75 3.64
CA LEU A 592 -18.92 -19.51 3.84
C LEU A 592 -19.34 -18.88 2.51
N PRO A 593 -20.31 -19.47 1.78
CA PRO A 593 -20.71 -18.96 0.48
C PRO A 593 -21.55 -17.68 0.59
N ALA A 594 -21.53 -16.90 -0.50
CA ALA A 594 -22.23 -15.61 -0.62
C ALA A 594 -23.33 -15.63 -1.69
N GLY A 595 -23.99 -16.78 -1.90
CA GLY A 595 -25.04 -16.94 -2.90
C GLY A 595 -25.84 -18.23 -2.76
N GLN A 596 -26.77 -18.42 -3.69
CA GLN A 596 -27.60 -19.62 -3.88
C GLN A 596 -27.57 -20.01 -5.35
N ASN A 597 -27.62 -21.32 -5.62
CA ASN A 597 -27.80 -21.80 -6.98
C ASN A 597 -29.29 -21.64 -7.35
N ALA A 598 -29.54 -21.10 -8.54
CA ALA A 598 -30.87 -20.93 -9.09
C ALA A 598 -30.95 -21.60 -10.45
N ILE A 599 -32.12 -22.14 -10.79
CA ILE A 599 -32.42 -22.57 -12.14
C ILE A 599 -32.77 -21.32 -12.94
N VAL A 600 -31.99 -21.02 -13.97
CA VAL A 600 -32.12 -19.81 -14.78
C VAL A 600 -32.41 -20.22 -16.22
N ALA A 601 -33.47 -19.66 -16.79
CA ALA A 601 -33.80 -19.80 -18.20
C ALA A 601 -33.60 -18.44 -18.91
N ILE A 602 -32.89 -18.44 -20.03
CA ILE A 602 -32.73 -17.27 -20.89
C ILE A 602 -33.86 -17.33 -21.93
N LEU A 603 -34.89 -16.50 -21.74
CA LEU A 603 -36.09 -16.52 -22.55
C LEU A 603 -36.66 -15.10 -22.67
N CYS A 604 -37.09 -14.69 -23.86
CA CYS A 604 -37.92 -13.49 -24.00
C CYS A 604 -39.36 -13.84 -23.63
N TYR A 605 -39.83 -13.36 -22.47
CA TYR A 605 -41.17 -13.68 -21.97
C TYR A 605 -41.79 -12.45 -21.31
N SER A 606 -43.04 -12.15 -21.68
CA SER A 606 -43.90 -11.07 -21.14
C SER A 606 -43.36 -9.63 -21.11
N GLY A 607 -42.12 -9.38 -21.56
CA GLY A 607 -41.51 -8.05 -21.63
C GLY A 607 -40.96 -7.52 -20.30
N TYR A 608 -41.28 -8.15 -19.16
CA TYR A 608 -40.82 -7.73 -17.83
C TYR A 608 -39.38 -8.19 -17.47
N ASN A 609 -38.63 -8.70 -18.44
CA ASN A 609 -37.21 -9.03 -18.36
C ASN A 609 -36.35 -8.27 -19.40
N GLN A 610 -36.85 -7.14 -19.91
CA GLN A 610 -36.10 -6.25 -20.80
C GLN A 610 -35.14 -5.34 -20.02
N GLU A 611 -34.13 -4.79 -20.68
CA GLU A 611 -33.21 -3.77 -20.13
C GLU A 611 -32.62 -4.14 -18.75
N ASP A 612 -31.97 -5.31 -18.67
CA ASP A 612 -31.36 -5.84 -17.43
C ASP A 612 -32.34 -6.16 -16.30
N SER A 613 -33.65 -6.18 -16.52
CA SER A 613 -34.62 -6.70 -15.55
C SER A 613 -34.73 -8.23 -15.60
N VAL A 614 -35.13 -8.84 -14.49
CA VAL A 614 -35.32 -10.29 -14.36
C VAL A 614 -36.71 -10.62 -13.85
N ILE A 615 -37.27 -11.71 -14.36
CA ILE A 615 -38.51 -12.31 -13.86
C ILE A 615 -38.13 -13.39 -12.85
N MET A 616 -38.77 -13.39 -11.67
CA MET A 616 -38.51 -14.39 -10.62
C MET A 616 -39.75 -15.23 -10.34
N ASN A 617 -39.56 -16.52 -10.05
CA ASN A 617 -40.65 -17.43 -9.68
C ASN A 617 -41.10 -17.19 -8.23
N GLN A 618 -42.35 -16.76 -8.05
CA GLN A 618 -42.95 -16.44 -6.75
C GLN A 618 -43.02 -17.66 -5.85
N SER A 619 -43.38 -18.84 -6.38
CA SER A 619 -43.42 -20.08 -5.57
C SER A 619 -42.07 -20.43 -4.98
N SER A 620 -40.97 -20.09 -5.66
CA SER A 620 -39.60 -20.29 -5.16
C SER A 620 -39.25 -19.28 -4.06
N ILE A 621 -39.65 -18.02 -4.20
CA ILE A 621 -39.52 -16.98 -3.16
C ILE A 621 -40.32 -17.39 -1.91
N ASP A 622 -41.53 -17.92 -2.10
CA ASP A 622 -42.42 -18.39 -1.02
C ASP A 622 -41.81 -19.57 -0.26
N ARG A 623 -41.01 -20.41 -0.94
CA ARG A 623 -40.23 -21.51 -0.34
C ARG A 623 -38.92 -21.08 0.31
N GLY A 624 -38.49 -19.83 0.10
CA GLY A 624 -37.32 -19.26 0.77
C GLY A 624 -36.13 -18.92 -0.12
N LEU A 625 -36.30 -18.92 -1.45
CA LEU A 625 -35.27 -18.44 -2.38
C LEU A 625 -34.87 -17.00 -2.01
N PHE A 626 -33.56 -16.77 -1.85
CA PHE A 626 -32.91 -15.51 -1.51
C PHE A 626 -33.45 -14.76 -0.26
N ARG A 627 -34.16 -15.42 0.65
CA ARG A 627 -34.55 -14.81 1.94
C ARG A 627 -33.32 -14.48 2.77
N SER A 628 -33.35 -13.32 3.43
CA SER A 628 -32.26 -12.85 4.27
C SER A 628 -32.74 -12.29 5.60
N ILE A 629 -31.86 -12.28 6.59
CA ILE A 629 -32.05 -11.62 7.88
C ILE A 629 -31.19 -10.36 7.88
N TYR A 630 -31.83 -9.24 8.16
CA TYR A 630 -31.19 -7.97 8.42
C TYR A 630 -31.15 -7.73 9.93
N TYR A 631 -29.95 -7.60 10.47
CA TYR A 631 -29.70 -7.21 11.85
C TYR A 631 -29.28 -5.75 11.90
N ARG A 632 -29.82 -5.02 12.87
CA ARG A 632 -29.41 -3.66 13.18
C ARG A 632 -29.22 -3.49 14.68
N SER A 633 -28.08 -2.94 15.08
CA SER A 633 -27.83 -2.62 16.49
C SER A 633 -27.93 -1.13 16.76
N TYR A 634 -28.54 -0.78 17.89
CA TYR A 634 -28.62 0.55 18.47
C TYR A 634 -27.81 0.53 19.76
N MET A 635 -27.11 1.62 20.06
CA MET A 635 -26.30 1.74 21.26
C MET A 635 -26.55 3.10 21.91
N ASP A 636 -26.56 3.11 23.24
CA ASP A 636 -26.69 4.32 24.04
C ASP A 636 -25.86 4.20 25.34
N LEU A 637 -25.49 5.34 25.92
CA LEU A 637 -24.63 5.46 27.10
C LEU A 637 -25.19 6.54 28.04
N GLU A 638 -25.24 6.28 29.33
CA GLU A 638 -25.52 7.30 30.35
C GLU A 638 -24.38 8.32 30.42
N LYS A 639 -24.62 9.56 30.01
CA LYS A 639 -23.63 10.62 30.18
C LYS A 639 -23.63 11.11 31.62
N LYS A 640 -22.43 11.31 32.16
CA LYS A 640 -22.19 12.05 33.41
C LYS A 640 -21.43 13.34 33.10
N SER A 641 -21.72 14.42 33.82
CA SER A 641 -20.91 15.65 33.79
C SER A 641 -20.38 15.91 35.19
N GLY A 642 -19.07 15.74 35.38
CA GLY A 642 -18.44 15.80 36.69
C GLY A 642 -18.95 14.70 37.63
N ILE A 643 -19.39 15.07 38.83
CA ILE A 643 -19.91 14.16 39.86
C ILE A 643 -21.41 13.89 39.68
N GLN A 644 -22.12 14.74 38.91
CA GLN A 644 -23.57 14.65 38.77
C GLN A 644 -23.95 13.69 37.64
N GLN A 645 -24.79 12.71 37.97
CA GLN A 645 -25.41 11.85 36.98
C GLN A 645 -26.47 12.66 36.22
N LEU A 646 -26.24 12.87 34.93
CA LEU A 646 -27.10 13.69 34.07
C LEU A 646 -28.12 12.86 33.29
N GLU A 647 -27.88 11.57 33.11
CA GLU A 647 -28.74 10.72 32.31
C GLU A 647 -28.89 9.36 32.99
N GLU A 648 -30.10 8.82 32.94
CA GLU A 648 -30.44 7.53 33.53
C GLU A 648 -31.34 6.75 32.58
N PHE A 649 -31.09 5.44 32.47
CA PHE A 649 -32.02 4.53 31.81
C PHE A 649 -33.18 4.22 32.75
N GLU A 650 -34.36 4.70 32.37
CA GLU A 650 -35.62 4.45 33.06
C GLU A 650 -36.78 4.62 32.07
N LYS A 651 -37.94 4.08 32.41
CA LYS A 651 -39.16 4.26 31.64
C LYS A 651 -39.74 5.67 31.84
N PRO A 652 -39.75 6.55 30.82
CA PRO A 652 -40.29 7.90 30.96
C PRO A 652 -41.81 7.86 31.16
N SER A 653 -42.35 8.70 32.07
CA SER A 653 -43.79 8.85 32.28
C SER A 653 -44.28 10.21 31.82
N ARG A 654 -45.53 10.28 31.33
CA ARG A 654 -46.12 11.54 30.82
C ARG A 654 -46.26 12.61 31.90
N ASP A 655 -46.32 12.21 33.17
CA ASP A 655 -46.54 13.12 34.29
C ASP A 655 -45.26 13.84 34.73
N ASN A 656 -44.10 13.19 34.57
CA ASN A 656 -42.82 13.67 35.06
C ASN A 656 -41.83 14.11 33.96
N THR A 657 -42.05 13.70 32.71
CA THR A 657 -41.12 13.96 31.60
C THR A 657 -41.63 14.98 30.59
N LEU A 658 -40.76 15.95 30.28
CA LEU A 658 -40.99 16.98 29.28
C LEU A 658 -40.50 16.51 27.89
N ARG A 659 -41.22 16.91 26.84
CA ARG A 659 -40.89 16.66 25.43
C ARG A 659 -40.72 15.17 25.08
N MET A 660 -41.65 14.33 25.55
CA MET A 660 -41.70 12.93 25.10
C MET A 660 -41.79 12.85 23.57
N LYS A 661 -41.09 11.88 22.98
CA LYS A 661 -41.15 11.61 21.55
C LYS A 661 -42.51 11.00 21.16
N HIS A 662 -42.84 11.07 19.88
CA HIS A 662 -44.12 10.58 19.34
C HIS A 662 -44.27 9.03 19.34
N GLY A 663 -43.20 8.31 19.65
CA GLY A 663 -43.17 6.85 19.71
C GLY A 663 -43.94 6.23 20.88
N THR A 664 -44.17 4.93 20.82
CA THR A 664 -44.81 4.18 21.91
C THR A 664 -43.77 3.73 22.94
N TYR A 665 -44.00 4.06 24.22
CA TYR A 665 -43.17 3.65 25.37
C TYR A 665 -43.74 2.43 26.11
N ALA A 666 -44.92 1.95 25.73
CA ALA A 666 -45.60 0.83 26.39
C ALA A 666 -44.81 -0.49 26.32
N LYS A 667 -43.90 -0.61 25.35
CA LYS A 667 -43.07 -1.80 25.11
C LYS A 667 -41.79 -1.84 25.96
N LEU A 668 -41.51 -0.77 26.72
CA LEU A 668 -40.37 -0.73 27.64
C LEU A 668 -40.75 -1.36 28.98
N GLU A 669 -39.81 -2.10 29.55
CA GLU A 669 -39.82 -2.56 30.94
C GLU A 669 -39.44 -1.41 31.89
N ASP A 670 -39.49 -1.66 33.20
CA ASP A 670 -39.29 -0.63 34.22
C ASP A 670 -37.85 -0.09 34.25
N ASP A 671 -36.89 -0.88 33.75
CA ASP A 671 -35.49 -0.47 33.54
C ASP A 671 -35.30 0.46 32.33
N GLY A 672 -36.38 0.80 31.62
CA GLY A 672 -36.37 1.63 30.42
C GLY A 672 -35.90 0.89 29.18
N LEU A 673 -35.73 -0.44 29.20
CA LEU A 673 -35.26 -1.22 28.06
C LEU A 673 -36.38 -2.12 27.50
N ILE A 674 -36.24 -2.54 26.26
CA ILE A 674 -37.20 -3.44 25.60
C ILE A 674 -36.75 -4.90 25.74
N ALA A 675 -37.67 -5.80 26.10
CA ALA A 675 -37.36 -7.22 26.21
C ALA A 675 -37.06 -7.87 24.83
N PRO A 676 -36.08 -8.80 24.76
CA PRO A 676 -35.90 -9.67 23.60
C PRO A 676 -37.18 -10.42 23.22
N GLY A 677 -37.43 -10.58 21.92
CA GLY A 677 -38.65 -11.19 21.38
C GLY A 677 -39.79 -10.21 21.09
N THR A 678 -39.73 -8.98 21.61
CA THR A 678 -40.78 -7.97 21.40
C THR A 678 -40.78 -7.46 19.95
N GLY A 679 -41.96 -7.40 19.34
CA GLY A 679 -42.16 -6.83 18.01
C GLY A 679 -42.13 -5.31 18.02
N VAL A 680 -41.27 -4.70 17.20
CA VAL A 680 -41.10 -3.24 17.07
C VAL A 680 -41.33 -2.78 15.64
N ARG A 681 -41.97 -1.61 15.48
CA ARG A 681 -42.29 -1.02 14.17
C ARG A 681 -42.20 0.50 14.23
N GLY A 682 -41.68 1.10 13.16
CA GLY A 682 -41.71 2.55 12.99
C GLY A 682 -40.92 3.29 14.05
N GLU A 683 -41.56 4.22 14.75
CA GLU A 683 -40.94 5.09 15.76
C GLU A 683 -41.05 4.55 17.19
N ASP A 684 -41.33 3.26 17.37
CA ASP A 684 -41.35 2.62 18.68
C ASP A 684 -40.05 2.89 19.45
N ILE A 685 -40.18 3.20 20.74
CA ILE A 685 -39.05 3.48 21.61
C ILE A 685 -38.43 2.16 22.09
N ILE A 686 -37.13 2.02 21.89
CA ILE A 686 -36.37 0.82 22.25
C ILE A 686 -35.45 1.04 23.46
N ILE A 687 -35.02 2.28 23.69
CA ILE A 687 -34.22 2.66 24.86
C ILE A 687 -34.87 3.91 25.47
N GLY A 688 -35.52 3.74 26.61
CA GLY A 688 -36.02 4.77 27.50
C GLY A 688 -34.88 5.42 28.26
N LYS A 689 -34.76 6.74 28.15
CA LYS A 689 -33.68 7.49 28.77
C LYS A 689 -34.15 8.88 29.12
N THR A 690 -33.84 9.32 30.33
CA THR A 690 -34.24 10.65 30.81
C THR A 690 -33.04 11.43 31.35
N ALA A 691 -33.16 12.75 31.33
CA ALA A 691 -32.18 13.68 31.90
C ALA A 691 -32.87 14.67 32.84
N PRO A 692 -32.35 14.97 34.04
CA PRO A 692 -32.95 15.93 34.94
C PRO A 692 -32.82 17.35 34.35
N ILE A 693 -33.86 18.14 34.51
CA ILE A 693 -33.89 19.53 34.04
C ILE A 693 -33.49 20.45 35.21
N PRO A 694 -32.55 21.40 35.02
CA PRO A 694 -32.22 22.37 36.05
C PRO A 694 -33.46 23.14 36.52
N PRO A 695 -33.57 23.47 37.83
CA PRO A 695 -34.72 24.22 38.34
C PRO A 695 -34.89 25.59 37.65
N ASP A 696 -33.78 26.24 37.26
CA ASP A 696 -33.76 27.60 36.71
C ASP A 696 -33.97 27.70 35.18
N SER A 697 -34.21 26.59 34.47
CA SER A 697 -34.40 26.66 33.01
C SER A 697 -35.85 26.97 32.64
N GLU A 698 -36.10 28.16 32.11
CA GLU A 698 -37.40 28.54 31.52
C GLU A 698 -37.50 28.04 30.07
N GLU A 699 -38.07 26.86 29.87
CA GLU A 699 -38.36 26.36 28.52
C GLU A 699 -39.71 26.89 28.00
N LEU A 700 -39.73 28.17 27.58
CA LEU A 700 -40.74 28.78 26.68
C LEU A 700 -42.21 28.44 27.01
N GLY A 701 -42.58 28.33 28.30
CA GLY A 701 -43.97 28.13 28.74
C GLY A 701 -44.54 26.71 28.59
N GLN A 702 -43.77 25.71 28.18
CA GLN A 702 -44.23 24.30 28.07
C GLN A 702 -44.01 23.48 29.35
N ARG A 703 -43.37 24.05 30.37
CA ARG A 703 -42.97 23.36 31.60
C ARG A 703 -43.99 23.57 32.72
N THR A 704 -44.52 22.49 33.27
CA THR A 704 -45.29 22.49 34.54
C THR A 704 -44.36 22.18 35.72
N ARG A 705 -44.77 22.48 36.97
CA ARG A 705 -43.99 22.14 38.18
C ARG A 705 -43.74 20.64 38.36
N THR A 706 -44.56 19.78 37.73
CA THR A 706 -44.44 18.32 37.79
C THR A 706 -43.36 17.78 36.86
N HIS A 707 -42.97 18.52 35.82
CA HIS A 707 -41.96 18.09 34.84
C HIS A 707 -40.54 18.31 35.39
N THR A 708 -39.96 17.24 35.91
CA THR A 708 -38.63 17.22 36.54
C THR A 708 -37.54 16.68 35.60
N ARG A 709 -37.91 15.85 34.63
CA ARG A 709 -37.00 15.20 33.70
C ARG A 709 -37.36 15.55 32.24
N ARG A 710 -36.39 15.41 31.34
CA ARG A 710 -36.50 15.55 29.89
C ARG A 710 -36.28 14.19 29.24
N ASP A 711 -37.06 13.89 28.21
CA ASP A 711 -36.86 12.69 27.42
C ASP A 711 -35.66 12.80 26.45
N VAL A 712 -34.73 11.84 26.55
CA VAL A 712 -33.55 11.67 25.67
C VAL A 712 -33.51 10.24 25.09
N SER A 713 -34.67 9.56 25.07
CA SER A 713 -34.82 8.16 24.63
C SER A 713 -34.41 7.94 23.18
N THR A 714 -33.98 6.74 22.82
CA THR A 714 -33.62 6.39 21.44
C THR A 714 -34.76 5.61 20.75
N PRO A 715 -35.40 6.17 19.70
CA PRO A 715 -36.42 5.47 18.91
C PRO A 715 -35.79 4.53 17.89
N LEU A 716 -36.57 3.53 17.45
CA LEU A 716 -36.32 2.82 16.20
C LEU A 716 -36.44 3.79 15.02
N LYS A 717 -35.78 3.50 13.90
CA LYS A 717 -35.99 4.30 12.68
C LYS A 717 -37.38 4.02 12.10
N SER A 718 -38.06 5.08 11.67
CA SER A 718 -39.41 5.03 11.10
C SER A 718 -39.58 4.05 9.93
N THR A 719 -38.55 3.83 9.13
CA THR A 719 -38.57 2.91 7.97
C THR A 719 -38.29 1.45 8.33
N GLU A 720 -38.00 1.15 9.59
CA GLU A 720 -37.60 -0.17 10.04
C GLU A 720 -38.68 -0.84 10.90
N SER A 721 -38.67 -2.17 10.86
CA SER A 721 -39.55 -3.02 11.65
C SER A 721 -38.88 -4.36 11.84
N GLY A 722 -39.18 -5.03 12.95
CA GLY A 722 -38.56 -6.29 13.28
C GLY A 722 -38.92 -6.78 14.67
N MET A 723 -38.16 -7.76 15.14
CA MET A 723 -38.21 -8.24 16.52
C MET A 723 -36.89 -7.95 17.21
N VAL A 724 -36.95 -7.59 18.48
CA VAL A 724 -35.74 -7.47 19.30
C VAL A 724 -35.11 -8.85 19.42
N ASP A 725 -33.84 -8.95 19.06
CA ASP A 725 -33.09 -10.20 19.02
C ASP A 725 -32.30 -10.41 20.30
N GLN A 726 -31.57 -9.39 20.73
CA GLN A 726 -30.76 -9.45 21.95
C GLN A 726 -30.53 -8.05 22.51
N VAL A 727 -30.55 -7.94 23.84
CA VAL A 727 -30.17 -6.73 24.59
C VAL A 727 -28.92 -7.03 25.40
N LEU A 728 -27.90 -6.18 25.27
CA LEU A 728 -26.66 -6.25 26.02
C LEU A 728 -26.58 -5.02 26.93
N ILE A 729 -26.37 -5.27 28.22
CA ILE A 729 -26.15 -4.24 29.24
C ILE A 729 -24.76 -4.47 29.82
N THR A 730 -23.94 -3.44 29.84
CA THR A 730 -22.59 -3.47 30.41
C THR A 730 -22.23 -2.11 30.98
N THR A 731 -21.09 -1.99 31.66
CA THR A 731 -20.52 -0.71 32.05
C THR A 731 -19.36 -0.34 31.14
N ASN A 732 -19.13 0.96 30.94
CA ASN A 732 -17.92 1.46 30.30
C ASN A 732 -16.76 1.55 31.31
N HIS A 733 -15.56 1.91 30.84
CA HIS A 733 -14.38 2.09 31.70
C HIS A 733 -14.52 3.21 32.77
N GLU A 734 -15.51 4.10 32.63
CA GLU A 734 -15.84 5.16 33.59
C GLU A 734 -16.94 4.73 34.58
N GLY A 735 -17.40 3.46 34.51
CA GLY A 735 -18.47 2.93 35.36
C GLY A 735 -19.88 3.40 34.99
N GLN A 736 -20.07 4.02 33.82
CA GLN A 736 -21.39 4.40 33.31
C GLN A 736 -22.08 3.21 32.63
N LYS A 737 -23.40 3.08 32.78
CA LYS A 737 -24.15 2.04 32.08
C LYS A 737 -24.14 2.30 30.58
N PHE A 738 -23.94 1.23 29.83
CA PHE A 738 -23.90 1.18 28.38
C PHE A 738 -24.84 0.08 27.91
N VAL A 739 -25.75 0.42 27.00
CA VAL A 739 -26.73 -0.51 26.49
C VAL A 739 -26.58 -0.64 24.98
N LYS A 740 -26.74 -1.86 24.48
CA LYS A 740 -26.77 -2.17 23.06
C LYS A 740 -27.90 -3.13 22.73
N ILE A 741 -28.81 -2.72 21.86
CA ILE A 741 -30.01 -3.48 21.47
C ILE A 741 -29.89 -3.86 20.01
N ARG A 742 -30.01 -5.15 19.70
CA ARG A 742 -30.04 -5.67 18.33
C ARG A 742 -31.47 -6.03 17.95
N VAL A 743 -31.91 -5.51 16.81
CA VAL A 743 -33.20 -5.78 16.19
C VAL A 743 -32.95 -6.59 14.93
N ARG A 744 -33.70 -7.68 14.74
CA ARG A 744 -33.68 -8.50 13.53
C ARG A 744 -34.94 -8.32 12.71
N SER A 745 -34.80 -8.31 11.39
CA SER A 745 -35.89 -8.21 10.44
C SER A 745 -35.67 -9.21 9.32
N THR A 746 -36.71 -9.92 8.92
CA THR A 746 -36.63 -10.82 7.76
C THR A 746 -36.94 -10.03 6.50
N ARG A 747 -36.07 -10.15 5.50
CA ARG A 747 -36.23 -9.57 4.17
C ARG A 747 -36.48 -10.68 3.17
N ILE A 748 -37.62 -10.59 2.51
CA ILE A 748 -38.04 -11.48 1.43
C ILE A 748 -37.82 -10.71 0.13
N PRO A 749 -37.29 -11.34 -0.94
CA PRO A 749 -37.14 -10.69 -2.23
C PRO A 749 -38.43 -10.02 -2.72
N GLN A 750 -38.32 -8.78 -3.18
CA GLN A 750 -39.42 -7.97 -3.71
C GLN A 750 -39.05 -7.37 -5.09
N ILE A 751 -40.07 -6.92 -5.82
CA ILE A 751 -39.89 -6.17 -7.07
C ILE A 751 -38.97 -4.96 -6.80
N GLY A 752 -37.98 -4.76 -7.66
CA GLY A 752 -36.94 -3.75 -7.51
C GLY A 752 -35.68 -4.19 -6.75
N ASP A 753 -35.69 -5.35 -6.08
CA ASP A 753 -34.48 -5.89 -5.46
C ASP A 753 -33.45 -6.29 -6.52
N LYS A 754 -32.17 -6.11 -6.18
CA LYS A 754 -31.04 -6.30 -7.09
C LYS A 754 -30.42 -7.68 -6.92
N PHE A 755 -30.22 -8.36 -8.04
CA PHE A 755 -29.50 -9.62 -8.13
C PHE A 755 -28.38 -9.51 -9.16
N ALA A 756 -27.35 -10.32 -9.02
CA ALA A 756 -26.29 -10.38 -10.01
C ALA A 756 -25.75 -11.81 -10.16
N SER A 757 -25.34 -12.16 -11.37
CA SER A 757 -24.55 -13.36 -11.61
C SER A 757 -23.11 -13.17 -11.10
N ARG A 758 -22.23 -14.14 -11.35
CA ARG A 758 -20.79 -14.02 -11.10
C ARG A 758 -20.00 -13.51 -12.31
N HIS A 759 -20.67 -12.89 -13.28
CA HIS A 759 -20.06 -12.37 -14.51
C HIS A 759 -20.38 -10.88 -14.74
N GLY A 760 -20.71 -10.13 -13.68
CA GLY A 760 -20.99 -8.70 -13.78
C GLY A 760 -22.29 -8.38 -14.53
N GLN A 761 -23.25 -9.32 -14.53
CA GLN A 761 -24.61 -9.10 -15.01
C GLN A 761 -25.50 -8.78 -13.81
N LYS A 762 -25.83 -7.51 -13.65
CA LYS A 762 -26.72 -7.01 -12.61
C LYS A 762 -28.12 -6.88 -13.18
N GLY A 763 -29.12 -7.27 -12.41
CA GLY A 763 -30.51 -7.04 -12.75
C GLY A 763 -31.41 -6.79 -11.56
N THR A 764 -32.61 -6.28 -11.83
CA THR A 764 -33.65 -6.03 -10.82
C THR A 764 -34.88 -6.87 -11.10
N ILE A 765 -35.57 -7.34 -10.05
CA ILE A 765 -36.83 -8.05 -10.24
C ILE A 765 -37.85 -7.10 -10.87
N GLY A 766 -38.31 -7.40 -12.10
CA GLY A 766 -39.33 -6.63 -12.81
C GLY A 766 -40.74 -7.08 -12.43
N ILE A 767 -40.97 -8.38 -12.35
CA ILE A 767 -42.23 -9.00 -11.92
C ILE A 767 -41.98 -10.40 -11.35
N THR A 768 -42.95 -10.92 -10.60
CA THR A 768 -42.95 -12.32 -10.15
C THR A 768 -44.15 -13.08 -10.70
N TYR A 769 -43.93 -14.33 -11.15
CA TYR A 769 -44.99 -15.24 -11.61
C TYR A 769 -45.11 -16.45 -10.70
N ARG A 770 -46.32 -16.99 -10.57
CA ARG A 770 -46.57 -18.26 -9.88
C ARG A 770 -46.49 -19.42 -10.85
#